data_AF-A0A6A8ME84-F1
#
_entry.id   AF-A0A6A8ME84-F1
#
_cell.length_a   1.000
_cell.length_b   1.000
_cell.length_c   1.000
_cell.angle_alpha   90.00
_cell.angle_beta   90.00
_cell.angle_gamma   90.00
#
_symmetry.space_group_name_H-M   'P 1'
#
loop_
_entity.id
_entity.type
_entity.pdbx_description
1 polymer ?
#
loop_
_entity_poly.entity_id
_entity_poly.type
_entity_poly.pdbx_seq_one_letter_code
_entity_poly.pdbx_strand_id
1 'polypeptide(L)'
;MRKISKNILLISSVGLASSAFAVTATHPVFAASNVATNANSSQDVASAQTQVNEAQKEVDQTQGQLKTAEDQLNKANSDLDQKNADLQNAKEAVDNANSKVASASSDNSSAQSQLDQAQSAVDSANSDYQNAVKEDKDQQQKVADAESELKDKQGQLDEIHKKNSDINTQIDSANADINNYQSQISDLQKKKDELSPKLDAAQQALNAKQQKIDAATQDLQKAQKDLDEATSTNEQFTLPQSYIDYVTGKSTDWDTATKDLQEAAASHTYPFTVGDASDTVYDDPSALSDSDRKRLNLYVKNLIDSINSQVGSTNKMTVTDGSLELAKRYTQKFQSSNEELFRKYNAALSASSNMGLDQYAVIGYDIAADRQVISKSVSISNGNVQTSYEYGTTKMSEIVKTAFDLITQQLTDPSTYKSIIDHNSYFSVAVTTQDDKFYVCLLTIYPYNLPSSFGTKEVLPVSKEEIAAKKDAVKKAQTALDQAKNDANPEQSTYDQLQSQSQKLDKQISDLQAKINDAQNSINDLRSQIEDDRFAQLDVNVANADLTQEQSAAQLTAAKVQSAQTWLNTSQSTLASAKQAVDSTKAELDKAESDLNNVKQKLQVAQQAYDSASKAQSDASKNVDSLKQQLETAKKKLAHAKAELVLAQTKQNTDNKQNQGSSDNKQSQGSSDNKQSQGSSDNKQNQGSSDNKQNQGSSDNKQNQGSSDNKQNQGSSDNKQSQGSSDNKQSQGSSDNKQNQGSSDNKQSQGSSDNKQNQGSSDNKQNQGSSDNKQNQGSSDNKQNQGSSDNKQNQGSSDNKQNQSKSDNKPQTSSSKKTTTSQKSTTTKAKTAKKTTNKAKSSKKSTTSKKAKTTKKPIKKVKVPKKTIKKAKKSKKVVVASSKFISLKGSKKAFVGSWKKAKSVSGYQIRYSTTSSMKKAKTKRTKATKVKISRLKSKKKYYVQLRSYRKLSGKTFYSAWSKAKSVKTR
;
A
#
# COMPACT_ATOMS: atom_id res chain seq x y z
N MET A 1 71.39 61.20 34.62
CA MET A 1 72.57 61.63 33.82
C MET A 1 72.08 62.71 32.85
N ARG A 2 72.76 63.86 32.65
CA ARG A 2 73.90 64.10 31.73
C ARG A 2 73.59 63.59 30.29
N LYS A 3 73.75 64.37 29.19
CA LYS A 3 74.37 65.70 29.01
C LYS A 3 73.96 66.36 27.66
N ILE A 4 73.81 67.70 27.65
CA ILE A 4 74.31 68.73 26.69
C ILE A 4 74.23 68.50 25.15
N SER A 5 73.61 69.47 24.46
CA SER A 5 74.18 70.28 23.34
C SER A 5 73.34 71.57 23.19
N LYS A 6 73.83 72.81 23.32
CA LYS A 6 74.87 73.60 22.60
C LYS A 6 74.39 74.21 21.27
N ASN A 7 74.14 75.52 21.24
CA ASN A 7 74.85 76.52 20.40
C ASN A 7 74.28 77.97 20.47
N ILE A 8 75.20 78.95 20.65
CA ILE A 8 75.43 80.18 19.82
C ILE A 8 74.34 81.28 19.73
N LEU A 9 74.61 82.60 19.72
CA LEU A 9 75.74 83.49 20.13
C LEU A 9 75.30 84.98 19.93
N LEU A 10 76.10 85.96 20.41
CA LEU A 10 76.08 87.41 20.07
C LEU A 10 74.94 88.28 20.64
N ILE A 11 75.07 89.61 20.83
CA ILE A 11 76.14 90.46 21.43
C ILE A 11 75.54 91.86 21.72
N SER A 12 76.30 92.75 22.38
CA SER A 12 76.06 94.21 22.59
C SER A 12 75.26 94.61 23.85
N SER A 13 75.45 95.81 24.44
CA SER A 13 76.65 96.55 24.92
C SER A 13 76.23 98.00 25.24
N VAL A 14 76.94 98.69 26.16
CA VAL A 14 76.70 100.10 26.57
C VAL A 14 75.39 100.24 27.39
N GLY A 15 75.30 101.06 28.45
CA GLY A 15 76.30 101.88 29.15
C GLY A 15 75.69 103.22 29.62
N LEU A 16 76.35 103.90 30.58
CA LEU A 16 75.97 105.22 31.14
C LEU A 16 74.65 105.22 31.97
N ALA A 17 74.43 106.07 32.98
CA ALA A 17 75.34 106.92 33.77
C ALA A 17 74.66 107.32 35.12
N SER A 18 75.33 108.23 35.85
CA SER A 18 74.85 109.10 36.93
C SER A 18 73.36 109.51 36.86
N SER A 19 72.71 109.90 37.96
CA SER A 19 73.26 110.55 39.15
C SER A 19 72.41 110.34 40.41
N ALA A 20 73.05 110.48 41.57
CA ALA A 20 72.37 110.68 42.84
C ALA A 20 71.71 112.07 42.90
N PHE A 21 70.61 112.17 43.64
CA PHE A 21 70.25 113.41 44.32
C PHE A 21 69.73 113.07 45.72
N ALA A 22 70.45 113.54 46.75
CA ALA A 22 69.97 113.50 48.11
C ALA A 22 69.13 114.75 48.36
N VAL A 23 67.95 114.60 48.97
CA VAL A 23 67.17 115.73 49.50
C VAL A 23 67.10 115.59 51.01
N THR A 24 68.11 116.13 51.69
CA THR A 24 68.07 116.37 53.13
C THR A 24 67.11 117.52 53.43
N ALA A 25 65.94 117.22 53.98
CA ALA A 25 65.03 118.22 54.51
C ALA A 25 65.29 118.42 56.02
N THR A 26 66.27 119.26 56.35
CA THR A 26 66.51 119.71 57.72
C THR A 26 65.32 120.52 58.23
N HIS A 27 64.89 120.29 59.47
CA HIS A 27 63.96 121.21 60.14
C HIS A 27 64.68 122.53 60.46
N PRO A 28 64.19 123.69 60.00
CA PRO A 28 64.56 124.97 60.59
C PRO A 28 63.80 125.12 61.92
N VAL A 29 64.50 124.97 63.05
CA VAL A 29 63.99 125.47 64.33
C VAL A 29 64.03 127.00 64.28
N PHE A 30 62.91 127.65 64.62
CA PHE A 30 62.82 129.11 64.68
C PHE A 30 63.81 129.68 65.71
N ALA A 31 64.91 130.27 65.23
CA ALA A 31 65.75 131.13 66.04
C ALA A 31 65.08 132.51 66.16
N ALA A 32 64.57 132.83 67.36
CA ALA A 32 64.04 134.17 67.63
C ALA A 32 65.18 135.19 67.60
N SER A 33 65.12 136.17 66.69
CA SER A 33 66.10 137.25 66.64
C SER A 33 65.95 138.16 67.85
N ASN A 34 67.07 138.51 68.50
CA ASN A 34 67.09 139.50 69.58
C ASN A 34 68.38 140.33 69.57
N VAL A 35 68.67 140.95 68.42
CA VAL A 35 69.55 142.13 68.33
C VAL A 35 68.79 143.20 67.55
N ALA A 36 68.53 144.34 68.19
CA ALA A 36 67.92 145.50 67.56
C ALA A 36 68.99 146.49 67.08
N THR A 37 68.64 147.32 66.10
CA THR A 37 69.50 148.29 65.38
C THR A 37 70.54 147.64 64.44
N ASN A 38 70.83 148.14 63.24
CA ASN A 38 70.28 149.31 62.53
C ASN A 38 70.08 149.03 61.02
N ALA A 39 69.32 149.89 60.32
CA ALA A 39 68.60 149.59 59.08
C ALA A 39 69.42 149.31 57.80
N ASN A 40 68.86 148.44 56.92
CA ASN A 40 68.65 148.75 55.49
C ASN A 40 67.64 147.79 54.82
N SER A 41 66.75 148.27 53.95
CA SER A 41 65.51 147.56 53.54
C SER A 41 65.39 147.27 52.03
N SER A 42 66.18 146.32 51.50
CA SER A 42 66.07 145.91 50.08
C SER A 42 66.26 144.42 49.75
N GLN A 43 66.84 143.58 50.63
CA GLN A 43 67.13 142.16 50.31
C GLN A 43 65.96 141.20 50.60
N ASP A 44 65.09 141.53 51.56
CA ASP A 44 64.05 140.61 52.04
C ASP A 44 62.94 140.38 50.99
N VAL A 45 62.55 141.44 50.27
CA VAL A 45 61.51 141.37 49.22
C VAL A 45 61.94 140.49 48.04
N ALA A 46 63.20 140.61 47.61
CA ALA A 46 63.75 139.77 46.53
C ALA A 46 63.83 138.29 46.93
N SER A 47 64.15 138.02 48.20
CA SER A 47 64.21 136.67 48.76
C SER A 47 62.82 136.02 48.79
N ALA A 48 61.79 136.74 49.25
CA ALA A 48 60.41 136.26 49.24
C ALA A 48 59.87 136.02 47.81
N GLN A 49 60.15 136.93 46.87
CA GLN A 49 59.75 136.77 45.47
C GLN A 49 60.40 135.53 44.80
N THR A 50 61.63 135.19 45.19
CA THR A 50 62.32 133.98 44.70
C THR A 50 61.61 132.71 45.16
N GLN A 51 61.13 132.67 46.41
CA GLN A 51 60.37 131.53 46.94
C GLN A 51 59.00 131.38 46.26
N VAL A 52 58.32 132.50 45.94
CA VAL A 52 57.08 132.48 45.14
C VAL A 52 57.32 131.86 43.76
N ASN A 53 58.42 132.22 43.10
CA ASN A 53 58.73 131.71 41.76
C ASN A 53 59.06 130.21 41.76
N GLU A 54 59.85 129.73 42.73
CA GLU A 54 60.19 128.31 42.82
C GLU A 54 58.99 127.46 43.26
N ALA A 55 58.12 127.98 44.14
CA ALA A 55 56.86 127.30 44.50
C ALA A 55 55.84 127.28 43.34
N GLN A 56 55.81 128.30 42.48
CA GLN A 56 55.00 128.30 41.26
C GLN A 56 55.53 127.24 40.28
N LYS A 57 56.84 127.15 40.11
CA LYS A 57 57.51 126.13 39.30
C LYS A 57 57.28 124.70 39.84
N GLU A 58 57.21 124.51 41.15
CA GLU A 58 56.80 123.23 41.75
C GLU A 58 55.35 122.87 41.37
N VAL A 59 54.41 123.82 41.48
CA VAL A 59 53.02 123.66 41.03
C VAL A 59 52.93 123.31 39.54
N ASP A 60 53.59 124.09 38.68
CA ASP A 60 53.55 123.92 37.23
C ASP A 60 54.15 122.57 36.80
N GLN A 61 55.24 122.15 37.46
CA GLN A 61 55.88 120.85 37.23
C GLN A 61 54.98 119.68 37.67
N THR A 62 54.41 119.74 38.88
CA THR A 62 53.48 118.70 39.35
C THR A 62 52.20 118.65 38.50
N GLN A 63 51.72 119.79 37.99
CA GLN A 63 50.54 119.84 37.12
C GLN A 63 50.83 119.27 35.71
N GLY A 64 52.05 119.45 35.17
CA GLY A 64 52.50 118.77 33.96
C GLY A 64 52.68 117.25 34.13
N GLN A 65 53.25 116.83 35.26
CA GLN A 65 53.33 115.41 35.64
C GLN A 65 51.93 114.80 35.82
N LEU A 66 51.01 115.54 36.44
CA LEU A 66 49.65 115.11 36.66
C LEU A 66 48.90 114.86 35.34
N LYS A 67 48.91 115.83 34.42
CA LYS A 67 48.30 115.64 33.09
C LYS A 67 48.85 114.40 32.38
N THR A 68 50.16 114.19 32.46
CA THR A 68 50.83 113.00 31.89
C THR A 68 50.32 111.70 32.53
N ALA A 69 50.06 111.68 33.85
CA ALA A 69 49.49 110.54 34.55
C ALA A 69 47.99 110.33 34.24
N GLU A 70 47.24 111.41 33.97
CA GLU A 70 45.84 111.32 33.53
C GLU A 70 45.71 110.77 32.10
N ASP A 71 46.57 111.21 31.17
CA ASP A 71 46.64 110.63 29.83
C ASP A 71 47.03 109.14 29.87
N GLN A 72 47.92 108.75 30.79
CA GLN A 72 48.26 107.35 31.06
C GLN A 72 47.08 106.56 31.66
N LEU A 73 46.33 107.14 32.60
CA LEU A 73 45.13 106.52 33.19
C LEU A 73 44.02 106.35 32.14
N ASN A 74 43.78 107.34 31.29
CA ASN A 74 42.80 107.26 30.19
C ASN A 74 43.19 106.16 29.19
N LYS A 75 44.48 106.04 28.86
CA LYS A 75 45.00 104.94 28.05
C LYS A 75 44.83 103.57 28.73
N ALA A 76 45.06 103.48 30.04
CA ALA A 76 44.90 102.24 30.81
C ALA A 76 43.42 101.82 30.95
N ASN A 77 42.50 102.78 31.09
CA ASN A 77 41.05 102.52 31.03
C ASN A 77 40.68 101.93 29.66
N SER A 78 41.12 102.56 28.56
CA SER A 78 40.80 102.08 27.21
C SER A 78 41.39 100.70 26.87
N ASP A 79 42.57 100.35 27.39
CA ASP A 79 43.12 99.00 27.24
C ASP A 79 42.37 97.99 28.11
N LEU A 80 41.97 98.36 29.34
CA LEU A 80 41.14 97.53 30.22
C LEU A 80 39.78 97.22 29.59
N ASP A 81 39.10 98.21 29.00
CA ASP A 81 37.84 98.01 28.29
C ASP A 81 38.01 97.08 27.08
N GLN A 82 39.10 97.23 26.32
CA GLN A 82 39.43 96.29 25.23
C GLN A 82 39.72 94.88 25.76
N LYS A 83 40.49 94.73 26.84
CA LYS A 83 40.75 93.40 27.43
C LYS A 83 39.48 92.78 28.01
N ASN A 84 38.53 93.57 28.50
CA ASN A 84 37.22 93.10 28.93
C ASN A 84 36.40 92.58 27.74
N ALA A 85 36.37 93.31 26.61
CA ALA A 85 35.76 92.84 25.37
C ALA A 85 36.41 91.56 24.85
N ASP A 86 37.76 91.50 24.79
CA ASP A 86 38.52 90.29 24.42
C ASP A 86 38.15 89.10 25.32
N LEU A 87 37.97 89.33 26.63
CA LEU A 87 37.60 88.33 27.62
C LEU A 87 36.16 87.84 27.46
N GLN A 88 35.18 88.70 27.17
CA GLN A 88 33.80 88.26 26.90
C GLN A 88 33.71 87.47 25.58
N ASN A 89 34.36 87.96 24.51
CA ASN A 89 34.48 87.24 23.24
C ASN A 89 35.10 85.84 23.43
N ALA A 90 36.09 85.71 24.33
CA ALA A 90 36.69 84.42 24.65
C ALA A 90 35.77 83.47 25.44
N LYS A 91 34.86 83.99 26.28
CA LYS A 91 33.82 83.18 26.96
C LYS A 91 32.76 82.69 25.98
N GLU A 92 32.24 83.60 25.14
CA GLU A 92 31.29 83.23 24.07
C GLU A 92 31.90 82.18 23.12
N ALA A 93 33.19 82.28 22.82
CA ALA A 93 33.89 81.26 22.05
C ALA A 93 33.98 79.90 22.77
N VAL A 94 34.16 79.87 24.10
CA VAL A 94 34.11 78.64 24.91
C VAL A 94 32.70 78.03 24.89
N ASP A 95 31.65 78.84 25.03
CA ASP A 95 30.27 78.33 25.04
C ASP A 95 29.84 77.80 23.67
N ASN A 96 30.19 78.50 22.58
CA ASN A 96 30.02 78.00 21.22
C ASN A 96 30.80 76.68 20.96
N ALA A 97 31.98 76.51 21.55
CA ALA A 97 32.74 75.27 21.45
C ALA A 97 32.13 74.14 22.32
N ASN A 98 31.64 74.45 23.53
CA ASN A 98 30.87 73.52 24.37
C ASN A 98 29.63 73.00 23.63
N SER A 99 28.88 73.87 22.95
CA SER A 99 27.71 73.47 22.15
C SER A 99 28.06 72.54 20.98
N LYS A 100 29.22 72.74 20.32
CA LYS A 100 29.71 71.84 19.27
C LYS A 100 30.09 70.46 19.80
N VAL A 101 30.78 70.40 20.95
CA VAL A 101 31.06 69.13 21.64
C VAL A 101 29.76 68.42 22.04
N ALA A 102 28.76 69.15 22.53
CA ALA A 102 27.46 68.58 22.88
C ALA A 102 26.72 67.97 21.67
N SER A 103 26.75 68.63 20.51
CA SER A 103 26.20 68.07 19.26
C SER A 103 26.96 66.80 18.85
N ALA A 104 28.29 66.90 18.65
CA ALA A 104 29.09 65.76 18.21
C ALA A 104 29.00 64.55 19.15
N SER A 105 28.83 64.78 20.47
CA SER A 105 28.61 63.72 21.46
C SER A 105 27.22 63.07 21.31
N SER A 106 26.17 63.86 21.04
CA SER A 106 24.83 63.37 20.71
C SER A 106 24.83 62.57 19.39
N ASP A 107 25.47 63.10 18.35
CA ASP A 107 25.56 62.49 17.03
C ASP A 107 26.33 61.15 17.09
N ASN A 108 27.45 61.11 17.83
CA ASN A 108 28.19 59.88 18.10
C ASN A 108 27.39 58.86 18.94
N SER A 109 26.59 59.32 19.90
CA SER A 109 25.69 58.44 20.68
C SER A 109 24.56 57.85 19.82
N SER A 110 24.07 58.62 18.85
CA SER A 110 23.11 58.17 17.83
C SER A 110 23.73 57.12 16.90
N ALA A 111 24.95 57.37 16.40
CA ALA A 111 25.68 56.42 15.57
C ALA A 111 25.95 55.09 16.31
N GLN A 112 26.37 55.13 17.58
CA GLN A 112 26.56 53.93 18.40
C GLN A 112 25.24 53.17 18.60
N SER A 113 24.13 53.88 18.81
CA SER A 113 22.79 53.27 18.93
C SER A 113 22.35 52.57 17.64
N GLN A 114 22.74 53.09 16.47
CA GLN A 114 22.50 52.47 15.16
C GLN A 114 23.42 51.25 14.93
N LEU A 115 24.67 51.31 15.40
CA LEU A 115 25.61 50.19 15.37
C LEU A 115 25.09 48.98 16.18
N ASP A 116 24.58 49.21 17.38
CA ASP A 116 24.02 48.15 18.24
C ASP A 116 22.76 47.52 17.62
N GLN A 117 21.92 48.33 16.96
CA GLN A 117 20.77 47.85 16.19
C GLN A 117 21.18 47.03 14.96
N ALA A 118 22.20 47.47 14.22
CA ALA A 118 22.71 46.75 13.06
C ALA A 118 23.36 45.41 13.44
N GLN A 119 24.07 45.35 14.57
CA GLN A 119 24.60 44.10 15.12
C GLN A 119 23.46 43.13 15.50
N SER A 120 22.45 43.64 16.21
CA SER A 120 21.25 42.86 16.56
C SER A 120 20.51 42.30 15.33
N ALA A 121 20.47 43.07 14.23
CA ALA A 121 19.90 42.63 12.96
C ALA A 121 20.74 41.54 12.26
N VAL A 122 22.07 41.60 12.34
CA VAL A 122 22.97 40.53 11.85
C VAL A 122 22.78 39.24 12.64
N ASP A 123 22.66 39.33 13.97
CA ASP A 123 22.50 38.16 14.84
C ASP A 123 21.14 37.46 14.60
N SER A 124 20.08 38.24 14.40
CA SER A 124 18.77 37.72 13.96
C SER A 124 18.84 37.07 12.57
N ALA A 125 19.47 37.72 11.60
CA ALA A 125 19.56 37.21 10.23
C ALA A 125 20.40 35.93 10.13
N ASN A 126 21.46 35.80 10.93
CA ASN A 126 22.22 34.57 11.05
C ASN A 126 21.36 33.46 11.67
N SER A 127 20.62 33.73 12.74
CA SER A 127 19.69 32.77 13.34
C SER A 127 18.67 32.23 12.33
N ASP A 128 18.01 33.11 11.58
CA ASP A 128 17.04 32.70 10.54
C ASP A 128 17.69 31.93 9.38
N TYR A 129 18.92 32.30 8.98
CA TYR A 129 19.69 31.54 8.00
C TYR A 129 20.03 30.12 8.49
N GLN A 130 20.55 29.95 9.72
CA GLN A 130 20.84 28.63 10.28
C GLN A 130 19.56 27.78 10.42
N ASN A 131 18.43 28.40 10.81
CA ASN A 131 17.13 27.73 10.88
C ASN A 131 16.65 27.27 9.49
N ALA A 132 16.79 28.11 8.45
CA ALA A 132 16.44 27.75 7.08
C ALA A 132 17.33 26.62 6.53
N VAL A 133 18.65 26.68 6.76
CA VAL A 133 19.61 25.62 6.36
C VAL A 133 19.27 24.30 7.05
N LYS A 134 18.85 24.34 8.31
CA LYS A 134 18.37 23.14 9.02
C LYS A 134 17.04 22.63 8.44
N GLU A 135 16.09 23.50 8.13
CA GLU A 135 14.81 23.09 7.53
C GLU A 135 15.03 22.43 6.15
N ASP A 136 15.93 22.97 5.33
CA ASP A 136 16.32 22.36 4.06
C ASP A 136 16.99 21.00 4.25
N LYS A 137 17.98 20.89 5.15
CA LYS A 137 18.63 19.59 5.43
C LYS A 137 17.64 18.53 5.94
N ASP A 138 16.71 18.91 6.82
CA ASP A 138 15.62 18.05 7.28
C ASP A 138 14.62 17.71 6.15
N GLN A 139 14.61 18.42 5.02
CA GLN A 139 13.78 18.19 3.84
C GLN A 139 14.49 17.36 2.76
N GLN A 140 15.77 17.62 2.48
CA GLN A 140 16.60 16.81 1.57
C GLN A 140 16.68 15.35 2.05
N GLN A 141 16.74 15.10 3.36
CA GLN A 141 16.69 13.72 3.89
C GLN A 141 15.39 13.00 3.52
N LYS A 142 14.24 13.69 3.48
CA LYS A 142 12.96 13.08 3.09
C LYS A 142 12.92 12.73 1.60
N VAL A 143 13.60 13.52 0.76
CA VAL A 143 13.79 13.20 -0.66
C VAL A 143 14.58 11.90 -0.78
N ALA A 144 15.74 11.79 -0.10
CA ALA A 144 16.54 10.56 -0.10
C ALA A 144 15.78 9.33 0.44
N ASP A 145 15.00 9.51 1.52
CA ASP A 145 14.14 8.46 2.08
C ASP A 145 13.07 8.01 1.05
N ALA A 146 12.45 8.95 0.33
CA ALA A 146 11.44 8.68 -0.69
C ALA A 146 12.02 8.07 -1.98
N GLU A 147 13.23 8.46 -2.38
CA GLU A 147 13.97 7.82 -3.47
C GLU A 147 14.30 6.36 -3.13
N SER A 148 14.65 6.07 -1.87
CA SER A 148 14.84 4.69 -1.42
C SER A 148 13.53 3.89 -1.41
N GLU A 149 12.41 4.45 -0.93
CA GLU A 149 11.13 3.74 -0.96
C GLU A 149 10.67 3.48 -2.41
N LEU A 150 10.79 4.45 -3.32
CA LEU A 150 10.49 4.25 -4.75
C LEU A 150 11.35 3.14 -5.36
N LYS A 151 12.65 3.10 -5.07
CA LYS A 151 13.56 2.05 -5.54
C LYS A 151 13.17 0.67 -5.02
N ASP A 152 12.84 0.55 -3.73
CA ASP A 152 12.40 -0.70 -3.12
C ASP A 152 11.05 -1.18 -3.70
N LYS A 153 10.14 -0.26 -4.03
CA LYS A 153 8.88 -0.57 -4.72
C LYS A 153 9.11 -1.03 -6.16
N GLN A 154 10.02 -0.40 -6.90
CA GLN A 154 10.35 -0.81 -8.26
C GLN A 154 10.97 -2.21 -8.26
N GLY A 155 11.92 -2.50 -7.36
CA GLY A 155 12.51 -3.84 -7.24
C GLY A 155 11.48 -4.94 -6.91
N GLN A 156 10.46 -4.62 -6.11
CA GLN A 156 9.33 -5.55 -5.84
C GLN A 156 8.47 -5.81 -7.09
N LEU A 157 8.24 -4.79 -7.92
CA LEU A 157 7.53 -4.93 -9.19
C LEU A 157 8.34 -5.75 -10.21
N ASP A 158 9.65 -5.46 -10.33
CA ASP A 158 10.57 -6.18 -11.23
C ASP A 158 10.67 -7.67 -10.87
N GLU A 159 10.67 -8.01 -9.57
CA GLU A 159 10.68 -9.41 -9.11
C GLU A 159 9.38 -10.15 -9.46
N ILE A 160 8.22 -9.47 -9.40
CA ILE A 160 6.91 -10.01 -9.84
C ILE A 160 6.90 -10.21 -11.36
N HIS A 161 7.34 -9.21 -12.14
CA HIS A 161 7.42 -9.31 -13.60
C HIS A 161 8.35 -10.45 -14.04
N LYS A 162 9.50 -10.62 -13.39
CA LYS A 162 10.39 -11.76 -13.64
C LYS A 162 9.70 -13.10 -13.36
N LYS A 163 9.11 -13.29 -12.18
CA LYS A 163 8.39 -14.54 -11.82
C LYS A 163 7.29 -14.87 -12.84
N ASN A 164 6.48 -13.87 -13.21
CA ASN A 164 5.43 -14.04 -14.20
C ASN A 164 5.98 -14.42 -15.59
N SER A 165 7.14 -13.87 -15.99
CA SER A 165 7.84 -14.26 -17.23
C SER A 165 8.40 -15.69 -17.18
N ASP A 166 9.04 -16.07 -16.07
CA ASP A 166 9.58 -17.42 -15.86
C ASP A 166 8.45 -18.47 -15.84
N ILE A 167 7.29 -18.13 -15.27
CA ILE A 167 6.06 -18.96 -15.28
C ILE A 167 5.46 -19.09 -16.69
N ASN A 168 5.34 -17.99 -17.44
CA ASN A 168 4.82 -18.04 -18.80
C ASN A 168 5.72 -18.89 -19.73
N THR A 169 7.04 -18.80 -19.57
CA THR A 169 7.99 -19.63 -20.33
C THR A 169 7.80 -21.13 -20.07
N GLN A 170 7.50 -21.52 -18.83
CA GLN A 170 7.15 -22.90 -18.47
C GLN A 170 5.78 -23.33 -19.05
N ILE A 171 4.78 -22.45 -19.06
CA ILE A 171 3.47 -22.69 -19.68
C ILE A 171 3.62 -22.93 -21.19
N ASP A 172 4.41 -22.11 -21.88
CA ASP A 172 4.64 -22.24 -23.33
C ASP A 172 5.42 -23.53 -23.67
N SER A 173 6.34 -23.94 -22.80
CA SER A 173 7.04 -25.22 -22.91
C SER A 173 6.08 -26.41 -22.77
N ALA A 174 5.23 -26.41 -21.75
CA ALA A 174 4.21 -27.44 -21.55
C ALA A 174 3.14 -27.45 -22.67
N ASN A 175 2.82 -26.30 -23.27
CA ASN A 175 1.97 -26.25 -24.48
C ASN A 175 2.66 -26.91 -25.69
N ALA A 176 3.98 -26.74 -25.85
CA ALA A 176 4.74 -27.41 -26.90
C ALA A 176 4.76 -28.93 -26.73
N ASP A 177 4.92 -29.43 -25.50
CA ASP A 177 4.81 -30.86 -25.17
C ASP A 177 3.41 -31.41 -25.48
N ILE A 178 2.34 -30.70 -25.10
CA ILE A 178 0.96 -31.08 -25.43
C ILE A 178 0.76 -31.19 -26.95
N ASN A 179 1.23 -30.20 -27.73
CA ASN A 179 1.14 -30.23 -29.19
C ASN A 179 1.93 -31.42 -29.78
N ASN A 180 3.10 -31.74 -29.22
CA ASN A 180 3.91 -32.88 -29.63
C ASN A 180 3.17 -34.22 -29.36
N TYR A 181 2.62 -34.40 -28.16
CA TYR A 181 1.86 -35.61 -27.80
C TYR A 181 0.56 -35.74 -28.63
N GLN A 182 -0.11 -34.63 -28.98
CA GLN A 182 -1.26 -34.64 -29.90
C GLN A 182 -0.87 -35.09 -31.31
N SER A 183 0.30 -34.70 -31.82
CA SER A 183 0.84 -35.23 -33.08
C SER A 183 1.10 -36.73 -32.99
N GLN A 184 1.78 -37.20 -31.93
CA GLN A 184 2.05 -38.64 -31.73
C GLN A 184 0.76 -39.47 -31.63
N ILE A 185 -0.28 -38.96 -30.95
CA ILE A 185 -1.60 -39.60 -30.90
C ILE A 185 -2.21 -39.69 -32.31
N SER A 186 -2.10 -38.64 -33.12
CA SER A 186 -2.62 -38.62 -34.50
C SER A 186 -1.94 -39.68 -35.38
N ASP A 187 -0.62 -39.84 -35.26
CA ASP A 187 0.15 -40.86 -35.97
C ASP A 187 -0.20 -42.29 -35.51
N LEU A 188 -0.47 -42.49 -34.22
CA LEU A 188 -0.91 -43.78 -33.67
C LEU A 188 -2.36 -44.12 -34.06
N GLN A 189 -3.25 -43.13 -34.11
CA GLN A 189 -4.63 -43.28 -34.59
C GLN A 189 -4.64 -43.72 -36.05
N LYS A 190 -3.87 -43.05 -36.93
CA LYS A 190 -3.72 -43.46 -38.33
C LYS A 190 -3.22 -44.91 -38.47
N LYS A 191 -2.27 -45.35 -37.64
CA LYS A 191 -1.81 -46.75 -37.61
C LYS A 191 -2.89 -47.73 -37.15
N LYS A 192 -3.79 -47.30 -36.26
CA LYS A 192 -4.95 -48.12 -35.84
C LYS A 192 -6.00 -48.20 -36.96
N ASP A 193 -6.26 -47.11 -37.66
CA ASP A 193 -7.16 -47.08 -38.83
C ASP A 193 -6.64 -47.99 -39.95
N GLU A 194 -5.32 -48.03 -40.18
CA GLU A 194 -4.64 -48.96 -41.10
C GLU A 194 -4.59 -50.43 -40.60
N LEU A 195 -4.94 -50.69 -39.34
CA LEU A 195 -4.96 -52.01 -38.71
C LEU A 195 -6.38 -52.60 -38.65
N SER A 196 -7.41 -51.77 -38.40
CA SER A 196 -8.80 -52.21 -38.28
C SER A 196 -9.27 -53.13 -39.40
N PRO A 197 -9.20 -52.77 -40.71
CA PRO A 197 -9.70 -53.63 -41.77
C PRO A 197 -8.94 -54.97 -41.90
N LYS A 198 -7.71 -55.06 -41.37
CA LYS A 198 -6.95 -56.33 -41.32
C LYS A 198 -7.45 -57.22 -40.18
N LEU A 199 -7.75 -56.62 -39.02
CA LEU A 199 -8.37 -57.32 -37.89
C LEU A 199 -9.79 -57.80 -38.23
N ASP A 200 -10.58 -56.95 -38.90
CA ASP A 200 -11.92 -57.28 -39.37
C ASP A 200 -11.88 -58.44 -40.40
N ALA A 201 -10.95 -58.41 -41.35
CA ALA A 201 -10.75 -59.49 -42.32
C ALA A 201 -10.26 -60.80 -41.66
N ALA A 202 -9.36 -60.73 -40.68
CA ALA A 202 -8.92 -61.90 -39.91
C ALA A 202 -10.06 -62.52 -39.10
N GLN A 203 -10.91 -61.69 -38.46
CA GLN A 203 -12.10 -62.17 -37.75
C GLN A 203 -13.11 -62.83 -38.71
N GLN A 204 -13.32 -62.27 -39.91
CA GLN A 204 -14.19 -62.88 -40.91
C GLN A 204 -13.64 -64.23 -41.41
N ALA A 205 -12.34 -64.34 -41.66
CA ALA A 205 -11.69 -65.59 -42.05
C ALA A 205 -11.82 -66.65 -40.94
N LEU A 206 -11.55 -66.28 -39.69
CA LEU A 206 -11.71 -67.14 -38.52
C LEU A 206 -13.17 -67.61 -38.36
N ASN A 207 -14.15 -66.71 -38.47
CA ASN A 207 -15.58 -67.08 -38.41
C ASN A 207 -15.98 -68.06 -39.52
N ALA A 208 -15.43 -67.90 -40.74
CA ALA A 208 -15.67 -68.82 -41.85
C ALA A 208 -14.99 -70.20 -41.65
N LYS A 209 -13.89 -70.28 -40.88
CA LYS A 209 -13.33 -71.56 -40.42
C LYS A 209 -14.17 -72.18 -39.30
N GLN A 210 -14.64 -71.38 -38.34
CA GLN A 210 -15.52 -71.87 -37.27
C GLN A 210 -16.81 -72.51 -37.82
N GLN A 211 -17.45 -71.90 -38.82
CA GLN A 211 -18.62 -72.48 -39.49
C GLN A 211 -18.35 -73.88 -40.09
N LYS A 212 -17.11 -74.17 -40.53
CA LYS A 212 -16.72 -75.51 -40.99
C LYS A 212 -16.51 -76.50 -39.85
N ILE A 213 -15.98 -76.04 -38.72
CA ILE A 213 -15.85 -76.84 -37.49
C ILE A 213 -17.25 -77.20 -36.96
N ASP A 214 -18.17 -76.23 -36.95
CA ASP A 214 -19.56 -76.42 -36.50
C ASP A 214 -20.29 -77.43 -37.40
N ALA A 215 -20.16 -77.31 -38.73
CA ALA A 215 -20.71 -78.25 -39.69
C ALA A 215 -20.12 -79.67 -39.53
N ALA A 216 -18.79 -79.80 -39.47
CA ALA A 216 -18.13 -81.10 -39.27
C ALA A 216 -18.47 -81.74 -37.91
N THR A 217 -18.79 -80.92 -36.89
CA THR A 217 -19.29 -81.40 -35.60
C THR A 217 -20.72 -81.96 -35.72
N GLN A 218 -21.59 -81.32 -36.50
CA GLN A 218 -22.93 -81.83 -36.80
C GLN A 218 -22.89 -83.11 -37.64
N ASP A 219 -22.03 -83.17 -38.65
CA ASP A 219 -21.81 -84.39 -39.45
C ASP A 219 -21.33 -85.57 -38.59
N LEU A 220 -20.42 -85.31 -37.64
CA LEU A 220 -19.95 -86.32 -36.67
C LEU A 220 -21.08 -86.80 -35.75
N GLN A 221 -21.85 -85.86 -35.16
CA GLN A 221 -23.00 -86.20 -34.31
C GLN A 221 -24.05 -87.01 -35.07
N LYS A 222 -24.33 -86.66 -36.33
CA LYS A 222 -25.27 -87.42 -37.18
C LYS A 222 -24.73 -88.81 -37.50
N ALA A 223 -23.46 -88.92 -37.91
CA ALA A 223 -22.84 -90.21 -38.23
C ALA A 223 -22.81 -91.16 -37.01
N GLN A 224 -22.62 -90.61 -35.81
CA GLN A 224 -22.69 -91.37 -34.55
C GLN A 224 -24.12 -91.89 -34.32
N LYS A 225 -25.13 -91.00 -34.35
CA LYS A 225 -26.54 -91.40 -34.20
C LYS A 225 -26.98 -92.46 -35.22
N ASP A 226 -26.60 -92.30 -36.49
CA ASP A 226 -26.89 -93.25 -37.57
C ASP A 226 -26.31 -94.65 -37.24
N LEU A 227 -25.12 -94.71 -36.62
CA LEU A 227 -24.43 -95.93 -36.20
C LEU A 227 -25.09 -96.57 -34.97
N ASP A 228 -25.44 -95.78 -33.95
CA ASP A 228 -26.07 -96.27 -32.70
C ASP A 228 -27.45 -96.89 -32.98
N GLU A 229 -28.21 -96.29 -33.92
CA GLU A 229 -29.45 -96.88 -34.43
C GLU A 229 -29.21 -98.25 -35.07
N ALA A 230 -28.10 -98.45 -35.79
CA ALA A 230 -27.81 -99.69 -36.52
C ALA A 230 -27.23 -100.82 -35.65
N THR A 231 -26.56 -100.51 -34.55
CA THR A 231 -25.99 -101.53 -33.64
C THR A 231 -27.01 -102.05 -32.63
N SER A 232 -27.93 -101.19 -32.19
CA SER A 232 -28.85 -101.40 -31.05
C SER A 232 -29.79 -102.63 -31.11
N THR A 233 -29.95 -103.31 -32.25
CA THR A 233 -30.75 -104.54 -32.34
C THR A 233 -29.98 -105.80 -31.95
N ASN A 234 -28.66 -105.73 -31.81
CA ASN A 234 -27.79 -106.91 -31.71
C ASN A 234 -27.26 -107.10 -30.28
N GLU A 235 -28.14 -107.59 -29.40
CA GLU A 235 -27.80 -107.94 -28.01
C GLU A 235 -27.90 -109.46 -27.78
N GLN A 236 -27.17 -109.95 -26.77
CA GLN A 236 -27.21 -111.31 -26.27
C GLN A 236 -27.31 -111.26 -24.74
N PHE A 237 -28.23 -112.02 -24.16
CA PHE A 237 -28.32 -112.22 -22.71
C PHE A 237 -27.83 -113.63 -22.37
N THR A 238 -26.83 -113.74 -21.51
CA THR A 238 -26.24 -115.01 -21.10
C THR A 238 -27.05 -115.64 -19.96
N LEU A 239 -27.58 -116.83 -20.17
CA LEU A 239 -28.30 -117.57 -19.14
C LEU A 239 -27.33 -118.21 -18.14
N PRO A 240 -27.66 -118.26 -16.84
CA PRO A 240 -26.92 -119.06 -15.87
C PRO A 240 -26.97 -120.55 -16.21
N GLN A 241 -25.87 -121.26 -15.93
CA GLN A 241 -25.78 -122.70 -16.20
C GLN A 241 -26.83 -123.51 -15.41
N SER A 242 -27.13 -123.10 -14.18
CA SER A 242 -28.20 -123.67 -13.33
C SER A 242 -29.58 -123.59 -14.00
N TYR A 243 -29.91 -122.45 -14.63
CA TYR A 243 -31.16 -122.28 -15.37
C TYR A 243 -31.17 -123.10 -16.67
N ILE A 244 -30.06 -123.13 -17.42
CA ILE A 244 -29.92 -124.01 -18.61
C ILE A 244 -30.13 -125.47 -18.22
N ASP A 245 -29.54 -125.92 -17.11
CA ASP A 245 -29.64 -127.31 -16.66
C ASP A 245 -31.01 -127.68 -16.12
N TYR A 246 -31.76 -126.74 -15.52
CA TYR A 246 -33.18 -126.95 -15.22
C TYR A 246 -34.02 -127.08 -16.51
N VAL A 247 -33.94 -126.11 -17.41
CA VAL A 247 -34.75 -126.08 -18.65
C VAL A 247 -34.49 -127.30 -19.53
N THR A 248 -33.24 -127.78 -19.58
CA THR A 248 -32.85 -129.00 -20.32
C THR A 248 -33.08 -130.31 -19.56
N GLY A 249 -33.70 -130.27 -18.38
CA GLY A 249 -34.10 -131.46 -17.61
C GLY A 249 -32.95 -132.20 -16.91
N LYS A 250 -31.78 -131.56 -16.75
CA LYS A 250 -30.63 -132.10 -16.00
C LYS A 250 -30.69 -131.77 -14.50
N SER A 251 -31.48 -130.77 -14.11
CA SER A 251 -31.76 -130.38 -12.73
C SER A 251 -33.27 -130.29 -12.48
N THR A 252 -33.69 -130.50 -11.24
CA THR A 252 -35.07 -130.24 -10.77
C THR A 252 -35.15 -129.08 -9.76
N ASP A 253 -34.02 -128.41 -9.48
CA ASP A 253 -33.95 -127.27 -8.56
C ASP A 253 -34.34 -125.98 -9.28
N TRP A 254 -35.61 -125.59 -9.12
CA TRP A 254 -36.18 -124.37 -9.70
C TRP A 254 -35.78 -123.10 -8.92
N ASP A 255 -35.59 -123.20 -7.61
CA ASP A 255 -35.37 -122.05 -6.73
C ASP A 255 -33.94 -121.50 -6.94
N THR A 256 -32.94 -122.38 -7.07
CA THR A 256 -31.58 -121.99 -7.46
C THR A 256 -31.56 -121.45 -8.91
N ALA A 257 -32.22 -122.15 -9.83
CA ALA A 257 -32.26 -121.77 -11.25
C ALA A 257 -32.87 -120.37 -11.49
N THR A 258 -33.98 -120.05 -10.83
CA THR A 258 -34.64 -118.74 -10.95
C THR A 258 -33.91 -117.64 -10.21
N LYS A 259 -33.34 -117.91 -9.03
CA LYS A 259 -32.51 -116.95 -8.29
C LYS A 259 -31.30 -116.52 -9.11
N ASP A 260 -30.54 -117.47 -9.66
CA ASP A 260 -29.36 -117.16 -10.47
C ASP A 260 -29.74 -116.37 -11.74
N LEU A 261 -30.92 -116.66 -12.33
CA LEU A 261 -31.46 -115.93 -13.47
C LEU A 261 -31.82 -114.48 -13.12
N GLN A 262 -32.37 -114.24 -11.94
CA GLN A 262 -32.65 -112.89 -11.43
C GLN A 262 -31.37 -112.12 -11.13
N GLU A 263 -30.32 -112.76 -10.60
CA GLU A 263 -29.01 -112.12 -10.38
C GLU A 263 -28.30 -111.78 -11.71
N ALA A 264 -28.42 -112.65 -12.74
CA ALA A 264 -27.95 -112.35 -14.10
C ALA A 264 -28.76 -111.21 -14.76
N ALA A 265 -30.09 -111.22 -14.64
CA ALA A 265 -30.94 -110.15 -15.16
C ALA A 265 -30.65 -108.79 -14.49
N ALA A 266 -30.44 -108.77 -13.18
CA ALA A 266 -30.13 -107.56 -12.42
C ALA A 266 -28.74 -106.96 -12.75
N SER A 267 -27.85 -107.73 -13.35
CA SER A 267 -26.52 -107.28 -13.80
C SER A 267 -26.43 -107.05 -15.32
N HIS A 268 -27.53 -107.26 -16.06
CA HIS A 268 -27.57 -107.04 -17.51
C HIS A 268 -27.44 -105.56 -17.88
N THR A 269 -26.69 -105.28 -18.96
CA THR A 269 -26.45 -103.92 -19.46
C THR A 269 -27.07 -103.77 -20.85
N TYR A 270 -28.11 -102.95 -20.93
CA TYR A 270 -28.95 -102.72 -22.11
C TYR A 270 -28.22 -101.92 -23.20
N PRO A 271 -28.62 -102.03 -24.49
CA PRO A 271 -27.91 -101.39 -25.60
C PRO A 271 -28.42 -99.96 -25.87
N PHE A 272 -29.40 -99.51 -25.09
CA PHE A 272 -29.94 -98.16 -25.07
C PHE A 272 -29.47 -97.52 -23.76
N THR A 273 -28.23 -97.02 -23.74
CA THR A 273 -27.60 -96.49 -22.53
C THR A 273 -28.27 -95.20 -22.05
N VAL A 274 -28.80 -95.22 -20.83
CA VAL A 274 -29.51 -94.08 -20.22
C VAL A 274 -28.59 -92.87 -20.11
N GLY A 275 -28.76 -91.91 -21.01
CA GLY A 275 -27.94 -90.69 -21.08
C GLY A 275 -27.30 -90.41 -22.43
N ASP A 276 -27.44 -91.30 -23.42
CA ASP A 276 -26.96 -91.04 -24.77
C ASP A 276 -27.79 -89.95 -25.49
N ALA A 277 -27.15 -89.21 -26.40
CA ALA A 277 -27.79 -88.14 -27.17
C ALA A 277 -28.73 -88.64 -28.29
N SER A 278 -28.77 -89.97 -28.49
CA SER A 278 -29.56 -90.69 -29.49
C SER A 278 -30.79 -91.42 -28.91
N ASP A 279 -31.00 -91.39 -27.59
CA ASP A 279 -32.13 -92.03 -26.90
C ASP A 279 -33.46 -91.29 -27.17
N THR A 280 -34.35 -91.89 -27.97
CA THR A 280 -35.61 -91.24 -28.38
C THR A 280 -36.52 -90.99 -27.17
N VAL A 281 -36.91 -89.74 -26.97
CA VAL A 281 -37.82 -89.31 -25.90
C VAL A 281 -39.25 -89.25 -26.43
N TYR A 282 -40.19 -89.95 -25.79
CA TYR A 282 -41.60 -90.03 -26.20
C TYR A 282 -42.52 -89.40 -25.15
N ASP A 283 -43.35 -88.43 -25.55
CA ASP A 283 -44.40 -87.84 -24.69
C ASP A 283 -45.46 -88.89 -24.29
N ASP A 284 -45.74 -89.84 -25.18
CA ASP A 284 -46.57 -91.02 -24.93
C ASP A 284 -45.81 -92.27 -25.41
N PRO A 285 -45.40 -93.20 -24.53
CA PRO A 285 -44.70 -94.43 -24.91
C PRO A 285 -45.55 -95.43 -25.70
N SER A 286 -46.83 -95.15 -26.00
CA SER A 286 -47.59 -95.91 -27.00
C SER A 286 -47.41 -95.39 -28.44
N ALA A 287 -46.89 -94.18 -28.61
CA ALA A 287 -46.73 -93.50 -29.90
C ALA A 287 -45.40 -93.81 -30.60
N LEU A 288 -44.85 -95.03 -30.44
CA LEU A 288 -43.56 -95.41 -31.05
C LEU A 288 -43.56 -95.18 -32.56
N SER A 289 -42.49 -94.55 -33.06
CA SER A 289 -42.23 -94.45 -34.49
C SER A 289 -42.18 -95.83 -35.14
N ASP A 290 -42.53 -95.94 -36.42
CA ASP A 290 -42.46 -97.21 -37.14
C ASP A 290 -41.01 -97.78 -37.19
N SER A 291 -39.99 -96.92 -37.04
CA SER A 291 -38.59 -97.32 -36.89
C SER A 291 -38.30 -97.90 -35.50
N ASP A 292 -38.60 -97.17 -34.41
CA ASP A 292 -38.31 -97.64 -33.05
C ASP A 292 -39.18 -98.84 -32.65
N ARG A 293 -40.42 -98.96 -33.16
CA ARG A 293 -41.22 -100.17 -32.96
C ARG A 293 -40.59 -101.38 -33.65
N LYS A 294 -40.09 -101.22 -34.89
CA LYS A 294 -39.33 -102.27 -35.60
C LYS A 294 -38.05 -102.64 -34.82
N ARG A 295 -37.33 -101.64 -34.31
CA ARG A 295 -36.11 -101.75 -33.50
C ARG A 295 -36.35 -102.54 -32.21
N LEU A 296 -37.42 -102.23 -31.46
CA LEU A 296 -37.85 -102.94 -30.25
C LEU A 296 -38.23 -104.41 -30.54
N ASN A 297 -38.94 -104.65 -31.64
CA ASN A 297 -39.35 -105.99 -32.05
C ASN A 297 -38.12 -106.85 -32.43
N LEU A 298 -37.17 -106.28 -33.19
CA LEU A 298 -35.89 -106.92 -33.52
C LEU A 298 -35.01 -107.15 -32.29
N TYR A 299 -34.98 -106.21 -31.34
CA TYR A 299 -34.27 -106.36 -30.07
C TYR A 299 -34.78 -107.58 -29.29
N VAL A 300 -36.09 -107.65 -29.03
CA VAL A 300 -36.69 -108.78 -28.31
C VAL A 300 -36.56 -110.10 -29.09
N LYS A 301 -36.58 -110.06 -30.44
CA LYS A 301 -36.30 -111.24 -31.28
C LYS A 301 -34.92 -111.81 -30.97
N ASN A 302 -33.89 -110.98 -31.10
CA ASN A 302 -32.50 -111.41 -30.97
C ASN A 302 -32.18 -111.81 -29.52
N LEU A 303 -32.79 -111.14 -28.54
CA LEU A 303 -32.76 -111.53 -27.13
C LEU A 303 -33.30 -112.96 -26.92
N ILE A 304 -34.52 -113.27 -27.41
CA ILE A 304 -35.11 -114.61 -27.22
C ILE A 304 -34.41 -115.66 -28.07
N ASP A 305 -34.01 -115.37 -29.32
CA ASP A 305 -33.21 -116.30 -30.14
C ASP A 305 -31.86 -116.62 -29.46
N SER A 306 -31.23 -115.66 -28.78
CA SER A 306 -30.01 -115.88 -27.98
C SER A 306 -30.27 -116.80 -26.78
N ILE A 307 -31.41 -116.61 -26.09
CA ILE A 307 -31.85 -117.43 -24.95
C ILE A 307 -32.14 -118.88 -25.42
N ASN A 308 -32.91 -119.04 -26.49
CA ASN A 308 -33.28 -120.33 -27.08
C ASN A 308 -32.05 -121.10 -27.59
N SER A 309 -31.08 -120.41 -28.19
CA SER A 309 -29.82 -121.01 -28.64
C SER A 309 -28.94 -121.54 -27.51
N GLN A 310 -29.05 -121.03 -26.28
CA GLN A 310 -28.26 -121.49 -25.12
C GLN A 310 -28.85 -122.73 -24.46
N VAL A 311 -30.18 -122.88 -24.47
CA VAL A 311 -30.88 -124.09 -24.00
C VAL A 311 -31.01 -125.18 -25.06
N GLY A 312 -30.44 -124.98 -26.26
CA GLY A 312 -30.45 -125.95 -27.36
C GLY A 312 -31.79 -126.08 -28.08
N SER A 313 -32.71 -125.12 -27.91
CA SER A 313 -33.99 -125.10 -28.61
C SER A 313 -33.77 -124.80 -30.09
N THR A 314 -34.40 -125.59 -30.98
CA THR A 314 -34.40 -125.35 -32.43
C THR A 314 -35.51 -124.42 -32.89
N ASN A 315 -36.35 -123.95 -31.96
CA ASN A 315 -37.46 -123.06 -32.23
C ASN A 315 -36.99 -121.63 -32.54
N LYS A 316 -37.67 -120.96 -33.47
CA LYS A 316 -37.34 -119.60 -33.91
C LYS A 316 -38.54 -118.68 -33.78
N MET A 317 -38.33 -117.52 -33.18
CA MET A 317 -39.36 -116.50 -33.08
C MET A 317 -39.23 -115.50 -34.24
N THR A 318 -40.27 -115.40 -35.06
CA THR A 318 -40.20 -114.63 -36.32
C THR A 318 -40.97 -113.31 -36.21
N VAL A 319 -40.27 -112.18 -36.31
CA VAL A 319 -40.91 -110.88 -36.57
C VAL A 319 -41.19 -110.78 -38.06
N THR A 320 -42.40 -110.37 -38.44
CA THR A 320 -42.77 -110.14 -39.84
C THR A 320 -43.39 -108.76 -40.03
N ASP A 321 -43.52 -108.35 -41.29
CA ASP A 321 -44.30 -107.15 -41.66
C ASP A 321 -45.72 -107.22 -41.05
N GLY A 322 -46.31 -108.43 -41.00
CA GLY A 322 -47.58 -108.73 -40.34
C GLY A 322 -47.58 -108.62 -38.82
N SER A 323 -46.63 -109.26 -38.12
CA SER A 323 -46.62 -109.19 -36.65
C SER A 323 -46.35 -107.77 -36.14
N LEU A 324 -45.51 -107.00 -36.85
CA LEU A 324 -45.25 -105.58 -36.55
C LEU A 324 -46.50 -104.68 -36.74
N GLU A 325 -47.37 -105.02 -37.68
CA GLU A 325 -48.69 -104.40 -37.86
C GLU A 325 -49.70 -104.88 -36.80
N LEU A 326 -49.63 -106.14 -36.35
CA LEU A 326 -50.46 -106.60 -35.21
C LEU A 326 -50.14 -105.79 -33.95
N ALA A 327 -48.86 -105.56 -33.64
CA ALA A 327 -48.48 -104.72 -32.50
C ALA A 327 -48.99 -103.27 -32.63
N LYS A 328 -48.94 -102.71 -33.84
CA LYS A 328 -49.50 -101.38 -34.15
C LYS A 328 -51.01 -101.33 -33.90
N ARG A 329 -51.75 -102.34 -34.38
CA ARG A 329 -53.21 -102.45 -34.22
C ARG A 329 -53.63 -102.77 -32.80
N TYR A 330 -52.89 -103.62 -32.08
CA TYR A 330 -53.12 -103.91 -30.67
C TYR A 330 -53.02 -102.63 -29.83
N THR A 331 -51.95 -101.85 -30.04
CA THR A 331 -51.77 -100.55 -29.38
C THR A 331 -52.92 -99.60 -29.67
N GLN A 332 -53.27 -99.40 -30.94
CA GLN A 332 -54.40 -98.56 -31.34
C GLN A 332 -55.72 -99.01 -30.70
N LYS A 333 -56.01 -100.32 -30.68
CA LYS A 333 -57.23 -100.88 -30.11
C LYS A 333 -57.27 -100.73 -28.58
N PHE A 334 -56.16 -101.01 -27.90
CA PHE A 334 -56.01 -100.83 -26.45
C PHE A 334 -56.30 -99.38 -26.04
N GLN A 335 -55.74 -98.39 -26.75
CA GLN A 335 -56.00 -96.98 -26.48
C GLN A 335 -57.43 -96.56 -26.80
N SER A 336 -58.03 -97.11 -27.87
CA SER A 336 -59.41 -96.78 -28.28
C SER A 336 -60.52 -97.39 -27.40
N SER A 337 -60.18 -98.26 -26.44
CA SER A 337 -61.17 -98.90 -25.57
C SER A 337 -61.70 -97.94 -24.49
N ASN A 338 -63.00 -98.06 -24.17
CA ASN A 338 -63.62 -97.44 -23.00
C ASN A 338 -63.86 -98.46 -21.86
N GLU A 339 -63.59 -99.74 -22.08
CA GLU A 339 -63.72 -100.78 -21.05
C GLU A 339 -62.37 -101.04 -20.40
N GLU A 340 -62.31 -100.95 -19.07
CA GLU A 340 -61.10 -101.20 -18.27
C GLU A 340 -60.92 -102.70 -17.96
N LEU A 341 -61.96 -103.36 -17.43
CA LEU A 341 -61.87 -104.73 -16.89
C LEU A 341 -61.39 -105.79 -17.90
N PHE A 342 -61.60 -105.58 -19.20
CA PHE A 342 -61.22 -106.50 -20.27
C PHE A 342 -60.37 -105.85 -21.37
N ARG A 343 -59.78 -104.67 -21.11
CA ARG A 343 -59.07 -103.84 -22.12
C ARG A 343 -58.06 -104.62 -22.97
N LYS A 344 -57.20 -105.42 -22.32
CA LYS A 344 -56.17 -106.26 -22.96
C LYS A 344 -56.76 -107.33 -23.87
N TYR A 345 -57.74 -108.08 -23.37
CA TYR A 345 -58.40 -109.16 -24.09
C TYR A 345 -59.17 -108.62 -25.32
N ASN A 346 -59.95 -107.55 -25.12
CA ASN A 346 -60.69 -106.89 -26.19
C ASN A 346 -59.76 -106.30 -27.25
N ALA A 347 -58.59 -105.78 -26.85
CA ALA A 347 -57.56 -105.28 -27.79
C ALA A 347 -56.92 -106.42 -28.61
N ALA A 348 -56.57 -107.54 -27.98
CA ALA A 348 -56.05 -108.73 -28.66
C ALA A 348 -57.06 -109.30 -29.67
N LEU A 349 -58.30 -109.51 -29.22
CA LEU A 349 -59.40 -110.01 -30.06
C LEU A 349 -59.69 -109.05 -31.24
N SER A 350 -59.76 -107.74 -30.97
CA SER A 350 -60.00 -106.73 -32.01
C SER A 350 -58.85 -106.59 -33.00
N ALA A 351 -57.60 -106.69 -32.56
CA ALA A 351 -56.45 -106.63 -33.45
C ALA A 351 -56.35 -107.90 -34.33
N SER A 352 -56.60 -109.06 -33.73
CA SER A 352 -56.64 -110.37 -34.42
C SER A 352 -57.74 -110.40 -35.48
N SER A 353 -58.97 -110.04 -35.11
CA SER A 353 -60.11 -109.95 -36.04
C SER A 353 -59.86 -108.94 -37.17
N ASN A 354 -59.31 -107.75 -36.85
CA ASN A 354 -58.91 -106.76 -37.85
C ASN A 354 -57.84 -107.26 -38.85
N MET A 355 -57.12 -108.35 -38.54
CA MET A 355 -56.11 -108.95 -39.42
C MET A 355 -56.55 -110.28 -40.04
N GLY A 356 -57.76 -110.77 -39.73
CA GLY A 356 -58.29 -112.05 -40.19
C GLY A 356 -57.72 -113.27 -39.46
N LEU A 357 -57.13 -113.07 -38.28
CA LEU A 357 -56.66 -114.16 -37.42
C LEU A 357 -57.82 -114.81 -36.65
N ASP A 358 -57.66 -116.09 -36.28
CA ASP A 358 -58.58 -116.79 -35.39
C ASP A 358 -58.64 -116.09 -34.01
N GLN A 359 -59.79 -116.16 -33.35
CA GLN A 359 -60.07 -115.48 -32.07
C GLN A 359 -59.16 -115.94 -30.91
N TYR A 360 -58.50 -117.09 -31.04
CA TYR A 360 -57.51 -117.63 -30.10
C TYR A 360 -56.11 -117.81 -30.70
N ALA A 361 -55.82 -117.24 -31.88
CA ALA A 361 -54.51 -117.38 -32.54
C ALA A 361 -53.37 -116.61 -31.85
N VAL A 362 -53.69 -115.65 -30.97
CA VAL A 362 -52.74 -114.74 -30.32
C VAL A 362 -52.80 -114.91 -28.80
N ILE A 363 -51.65 -115.18 -28.18
CA ILE A 363 -51.46 -115.10 -26.73
C ILE A 363 -50.67 -113.82 -26.41
N GLY A 364 -51.06 -113.13 -25.35
CA GLY A 364 -50.43 -111.91 -24.88
C GLY A 364 -49.89 -112.06 -23.46
N TYR A 365 -48.60 -111.77 -23.29
CA TYR A 365 -47.96 -111.56 -21.98
C TYR A 365 -47.63 -110.08 -21.83
N ASP A 366 -47.78 -109.50 -20.65
CA ASP A 366 -47.45 -108.10 -20.43
C ASP A 366 -46.91 -107.80 -19.04
N ILE A 367 -46.11 -106.74 -18.96
CA ILE A 367 -45.63 -106.16 -17.71
C ILE A 367 -45.97 -104.67 -17.71
N ALA A 368 -46.28 -104.14 -16.53
CA ALA A 368 -46.58 -102.72 -16.32
C ALA A 368 -45.38 -102.01 -15.68
N ALA A 369 -45.03 -100.84 -16.18
CA ALA A 369 -44.00 -99.96 -15.63
C ALA A 369 -44.57 -98.55 -15.40
N ASP A 370 -44.15 -97.91 -14.31
CA ASP A 370 -44.70 -96.63 -13.89
C ASP A 370 -44.21 -95.48 -14.79
N ARG A 371 -45.13 -94.62 -15.24
CA ARG A 371 -44.79 -93.36 -15.90
C ARG A 371 -44.43 -92.31 -14.86
N GLN A 372 -43.43 -91.48 -15.14
CA GLN A 372 -43.13 -90.33 -14.30
C GLN A 372 -44.37 -89.42 -14.19
N VAL A 373 -44.76 -89.03 -12.98
CA VAL A 373 -45.79 -88.00 -12.77
C VAL A 373 -45.11 -86.65 -12.67
N ILE A 374 -45.31 -85.78 -13.67
CA ILE A 374 -44.79 -84.40 -13.67
C ILE A 374 -45.69 -83.47 -12.85
N SER A 375 -47.01 -83.60 -13.01
CA SER A 375 -47.96 -82.79 -12.24
C SER A 375 -49.17 -83.59 -11.76
N LYS A 376 -49.73 -83.15 -10.63
CA LYS A 376 -50.97 -83.66 -10.04
C LYS A 376 -51.91 -82.48 -9.85
N SER A 377 -52.93 -82.41 -10.69
CA SER A 377 -54.02 -81.44 -10.56
C SER A 377 -55.19 -82.09 -9.83
N VAL A 378 -55.85 -81.32 -8.97
CA VAL A 378 -57.05 -81.74 -8.25
C VAL A 378 -58.12 -80.70 -8.49
N SER A 379 -59.25 -81.13 -9.04
CA SER A 379 -60.42 -80.31 -9.33
C SER A 379 -61.63 -80.86 -8.57
N ILE A 380 -62.63 -80.00 -8.35
CA ILE A 380 -63.88 -80.40 -7.70
C ILE A 380 -65.03 -80.08 -8.64
N SER A 381 -65.71 -81.13 -9.10
CA SER A 381 -66.88 -81.04 -9.99
C SER A 381 -68.07 -81.68 -9.30
N ASN A 382 -69.19 -80.96 -9.19
CA ASN A 382 -70.44 -81.44 -8.57
C ASN A 382 -70.26 -82.09 -7.18
N GLY A 383 -69.30 -81.61 -6.39
CA GLY A 383 -69.00 -82.12 -5.04
C GLY A 383 -68.01 -83.29 -4.98
N ASN A 384 -67.71 -83.93 -6.11
CA ASN A 384 -66.71 -85.00 -6.20
C ASN A 384 -65.31 -84.42 -6.46
N VAL A 385 -64.30 -84.99 -5.80
CA VAL A 385 -62.88 -84.65 -6.00
C VAL A 385 -62.32 -85.47 -7.16
N GLN A 386 -62.11 -84.83 -8.31
CA GLN A 386 -61.45 -85.44 -9.45
C GLN A 386 -59.95 -85.12 -9.42
N THR A 387 -59.13 -86.17 -9.48
CA THR A 387 -57.67 -86.05 -9.58
C THR A 387 -57.26 -86.34 -11.02
N SER A 388 -56.52 -85.42 -11.62
CA SER A 388 -55.94 -85.56 -12.96
C SER A 388 -54.41 -85.51 -12.85
N TYR A 389 -53.75 -86.42 -13.56
CA TYR A 389 -52.29 -86.53 -13.57
C TYR A 389 -51.74 -86.13 -14.93
N GLU A 390 -50.60 -85.46 -14.92
CA GLU A 390 -49.84 -85.09 -16.11
C GLU A 390 -48.56 -85.92 -16.10
N TYR A 391 -48.44 -86.83 -17.06
CA TYR A 391 -47.35 -87.78 -17.14
C TYR A 391 -46.17 -87.22 -17.95
N GLY A 392 -44.97 -87.59 -17.54
CA GLY A 392 -43.72 -87.20 -18.17
C GLY A 392 -43.31 -88.11 -19.31
N THR A 393 -42.38 -87.59 -20.10
CA THR A 393 -41.80 -88.29 -21.24
C THR A 393 -41.13 -89.59 -20.81
N THR A 394 -41.40 -90.67 -21.51
CA THR A 394 -40.72 -91.96 -21.33
C THR A 394 -39.63 -92.11 -22.39
N LYS A 395 -38.48 -92.64 -22.02
CA LYS A 395 -37.35 -92.87 -22.93
C LYS A 395 -37.43 -94.21 -23.65
N MET A 396 -36.84 -94.30 -24.84
CA MET A 396 -36.72 -95.57 -25.53
C MET A 396 -35.88 -96.58 -24.72
N SER A 397 -34.84 -96.12 -24.02
CA SER A 397 -34.09 -96.92 -23.05
C SER A 397 -34.97 -97.54 -21.94
N GLU A 398 -35.92 -96.78 -21.40
CA GLU A 398 -36.86 -97.25 -20.36
C GLU A 398 -37.82 -98.29 -20.92
N ILE A 399 -38.37 -98.06 -22.11
CA ILE A 399 -39.28 -99.01 -22.80
C ILE A 399 -38.58 -100.33 -23.13
N VAL A 400 -37.33 -100.26 -23.61
CA VAL A 400 -36.52 -101.45 -23.93
C VAL A 400 -36.17 -102.22 -22.66
N LYS A 401 -35.83 -101.54 -21.56
CA LYS A 401 -35.62 -102.18 -20.26
C LYS A 401 -36.88 -102.95 -19.82
N THR A 402 -38.05 -102.31 -19.87
CA THR A 402 -39.32 -102.96 -19.51
C THR A 402 -39.64 -104.16 -20.41
N ALA A 403 -39.22 -104.14 -21.68
CA ALA A 403 -39.33 -105.31 -22.56
C ALA A 403 -38.42 -106.48 -22.13
N PHE A 404 -37.20 -106.20 -21.66
CA PHE A 404 -36.31 -107.21 -21.08
C PHE A 404 -36.83 -107.73 -19.72
N ASP A 405 -37.34 -106.83 -18.87
CA ASP A 405 -37.97 -107.18 -17.59
C ASP A 405 -39.17 -108.13 -17.81
N LEU A 406 -39.95 -107.96 -18.90
CA LEU A 406 -41.00 -108.91 -19.29
C LEU A 406 -40.45 -110.31 -19.65
N ILE A 407 -39.43 -110.39 -20.51
CA ILE A 407 -38.87 -111.70 -20.93
C ILE A 407 -38.29 -112.44 -19.73
N THR A 408 -37.55 -111.76 -18.87
CA THR A 408 -36.98 -112.37 -17.66
C THR A 408 -38.07 -112.76 -16.66
N GLN A 409 -39.13 -111.96 -16.48
CA GLN A 409 -40.29 -112.36 -15.69
C GLN A 409 -40.93 -113.67 -16.20
N GLN A 410 -41.21 -113.77 -17.51
CA GLN A 410 -41.84 -114.96 -18.10
C GLN A 410 -40.96 -116.23 -18.02
N LEU A 411 -39.63 -116.06 -17.92
CA LEU A 411 -38.69 -117.15 -17.67
C LEU A 411 -38.63 -117.56 -16.18
N THR A 412 -38.94 -116.66 -15.25
CA THR A 412 -38.98 -116.95 -13.80
C THR A 412 -40.30 -117.55 -13.30
N ASP A 413 -41.30 -117.76 -14.17
CA ASP A 413 -42.56 -118.42 -13.83
C ASP A 413 -42.61 -119.85 -14.41
N PRO A 414 -42.80 -120.89 -13.57
CA PRO A 414 -42.72 -122.30 -13.97
C PRO A 414 -43.88 -122.75 -14.87
N SER A 415 -44.95 -121.96 -14.96
CA SER A 415 -46.08 -122.20 -15.86
C SER A 415 -45.88 -121.57 -17.25
N THR A 416 -45.07 -120.50 -17.36
CA THR A 416 -44.91 -119.73 -18.62
C THR A 416 -43.57 -119.88 -19.31
N TYR A 417 -42.48 -120.31 -18.67
CA TYR A 417 -41.15 -120.31 -19.31
C TYR A 417 -41.10 -121.10 -20.63
N LYS A 418 -41.90 -122.17 -20.75
CA LYS A 418 -42.06 -122.96 -21.98
C LYS A 418 -42.77 -122.23 -23.13
N SER A 419 -43.56 -121.19 -22.86
CA SER A 419 -44.17 -120.34 -23.90
C SER A 419 -43.14 -119.47 -24.64
N ILE A 420 -42.01 -119.16 -23.98
CA ILE A 420 -40.89 -118.42 -24.56
C ILE A 420 -39.91 -119.36 -25.28
N ILE A 421 -39.65 -120.55 -24.71
CA ILE A 421 -38.57 -121.45 -25.15
C ILE A 421 -39.03 -122.54 -26.14
N ASP A 422 -40.21 -123.12 -25.93
CA ASP A 422 -40.67 -124.31 -26.67
C ASP A 422 -41.58 -123.97 -27.87
N HIS A 423 -41.69 -122.70 -28.26
CA HIS A 423 -42.67 -122.23 -29.24
C HIS A 423 -42.05 -121.74 -30.57
N ASN A 424 -42.40 -122.40 -31.68
CA ASN A 424 -42.29 -121.83 -33.02
C ASN A 424 -43.51 -120.96 -33.30
N SER A 425 -43.33 -119.66 -33.44
CA SER A 425 -44.42 -118.72 -33.67
C SER A 425 -43.96 -117.43 -34.34
N TYR A 426 -44.88 -116.75 -35.01
CA TYR A 426 -44.70 -115.34 -35.32
C TYR A 426 -44.92 -114.55 -34.03
N PHE A 427 -44.26 -113.41 -33.86
CA PHE A 427 -44.48 -112.62 -32.65
C PHE A 427 -44.23 -111.13 -32.87
N SER A 428 -44.72 -110.32 -31.94
CA SER A 428 -44.40 -108.90 -31.88
C SER A 428 -44.42 -108.35 -30.46
N VAL A 429 -43.89 -107.14 -30.32
CA VAL A 429 -43.90 -106.35 -29.09
C VAL A 429 -44.71 -105.08 -29.35
N ALA A 430 -45.80 -104.93 -28.61
CA ALA A 430 -46.60 -103.71 -28.54
C ALA A 430 -46.26 -102.93 -27.27
N VAL A 431 -46.52 -101.62 -27.29
CA VAL A 431 -46.38 -100.76 -26.10
C VAL A 431 -47.66 -99.93 -25.99
N THR A 432 -48.30 -99.95 -24.84
CA THR A 432 -49.58 -99.25 -24.59
C THR A 432 -49.50 -98.44 -23.30
N THR A 433 -50.49 -97.58 -23.03
CA THR A 433 -50.55 -96.83 -21.76
C THR A 433 -51.94 -96.90 -21.15
N GLN A 434 -52.00 -97.00 -19.83
CA GLN A 434 -53.22 -96.84 -19.06
C GLN A 434 -52.85 -96.15 -17.75
N ASP A 435 -53.52 -95.04 -17.46
CA ASP A 435 -53.37 -94.26 -16.23
C ASP A 435 -51.89 -93.97 -15.89
N ASP A 436 -51.42 -94.35 -14.71
CA ASP A 436 -50.05 -94.09 -14.25
C ASP A 436 -48.99 -95.02 -14.82
N LYS A 437 -49.34 -95.92 -15.77
CA LYS A 437 -48.44 -96.95 -16.28
C LYS A 437 -48.36 -96.99 -17.81
N PHE A 438 -47.22 -97.44 -18.30
CA PHE A 438 -47.09 -98.00 -19.63
C PHE A 438 -46.94 -99.52 -19.53
N TYR A 439 -47.40 -100.22 -20.55
CA TYR A 439 -47.41 -101.67 -20.61
C TYR A 439 -46.63 -102.09 -21.85
N VAL A 440 -45.63 -102.96 -21.66
CA VAL A 440 -45.02 -103.67 -22.79
C VAL A 440 -45.72 -105.02 -22.91
N CYS A 441 -46.23 -105.33 -24.10
CA CYS A 441 -46.99 -106.55 -24.37
C CYS A 441 -46.25 -107.39 -25.43
N LEU A 442 -45.82 -108.59 -25.05
CA LEU A 442 -45.32 -109.63 -25.95
C LEU A 442 -46.53 -110.39 -26.52
N LEU A 443 -46.73 -110.32 -27.83
CA LEU A 443 -47.82 -110.97 -28.55
C LEU A 443 -47.24 -112.14 -29.36
N THR A 444 -47.49 -113.38 -28.93
CA THR A 444 -47.13 -114.58 -29.69
C THR A 444 -48.31 -115.05 -30.53
N ILE A 445 -48.03 -115.49 -31.77
CA ILE A 445 -49.02 -115.73 -32.82
C ILE A 445 -48.76 -117.12 -33.42
N TYR A 446 -49.67 -118.04 -33.18
CA TYR A 446 -49.53 -119.41 -33.69
C TYR A 446 -49.62 -119.45 -35.22
N PRO A 447 -48.79 -120.25 -35.91
CA PRO A 447 -48.73 -120.28 -37.38
C PRO A 447 -49.90 -121.03 -38.06
N TYR A 448 -50.96 -121.37 -37.32
CA TYR A 448 -52.10 -122.15 -37.80
C TYR A 448 -53.22 -121.24 -38.31
N ASN A 449 -53.91 -121.63 -39.39
CA ASN A 449 -55.01 -120.89 -40.02
C ASN A 449 -54.73 -119.41 -40.36
N LEU A 450 -53.46 -119.01 -40.57
CA LEU A 450 -53.13 -117.64 -40.93
C LEU A 450 -53.73 -117.23 -42.30
N PRO A 451 -54.37 -116.06 -42.41
CA PRO A 451 -54.87 -115.56 -43.68
C PRO A 451 -53.70 -115.12 -44.57
N SER A 452 -53.86 -115.23 -45.90
CA SER A 452 -52.86 -114.80 -46.88
C SER A 452 -52.51 -113.31 -46.79
N SER A 453 -53.41 -112.49 -46.23
CA SER A 453 -53.22 -111.07 -45.94
C SER A 453 -52.39 -110.76 -44.69
N PHE A 454 -52.00 -111.75 -43.88
CA PHE A 454 -51.29 -111.49 -42.62
C PHE A 454 -49.92 -110.82 -42.85
N GLY A 455 -49.15 -111.27 -43.85
CA GLY A 455 -47.80 -110.77 -44.11
C GLY A 455 -46.72 -111.55 -43.35
N THR A 456 -46.34 -112.72 -43.88
CA THR A 456 -45.38 -113.66 -43.26
C THR A 456 -43.90 -113.41 -43.60
N LYS A 457 -43.60 -112.32 -44.31
CA LYS A 457 -42.23 -111.95 -44.70
C LYS A 457 -41.39 -111.52 -43.48
N GLU A 458 -40.29 -112.22 -43.23
CA GLU A 458 -39.40 -111.94 -42.09
C GLU A 458 -38.78 -110.55 -42.15
N VAL A 459 -38.79 -109.87 -41.01
CA VAL A 459 -38.12 -108.60 -40.78
C VAL A 459 -36.69 -108.87 -40.29
N LEU A 460 -35.71 -108.60 -41.16
CA LEU A 460 -34.30 -108.80 -40.86
C LEU A 460 -33.66 -107.61 -40.12
N PRO A 461 -32.63 -107.84 -39.29
CA PRO A 461 -31.80 -106.80 -38.69
C PRO A 461 -30.89 -106.11 -39.73
N VAL A 462 -30.23 -105.02 -39.31
CA VAL A 462 -29.26 -104.30 -40.15
C VAL A 462 -28.04 -105.18 -40.45
N SER A 463 -27.51 -105.12 -41.68
CA SER A 463 -26.42 -105.99 -42.10
C SER A 463 -25.07 -105.60 -41.47
N LYS A 464 -24.14 -106.56 -41.40
CA LYS A 464 -22.79 -106.33 -40.87
C LYS A 464 -22.01 -105.34 -41.74
N GLU A 465 -22.28 -105.37 -43.04
CA GLU A 465 -21.72 -104.51 -44.08
C GLU A 465 -22.21 -103.06 -43.92
N GLU A 466 -23.49 -102.86 -43.61
CA GLU A 466 -24.04 -101.53 -43.33
C GLU A 466 -23.48 -100.97 -42.01
N ILE A 467 -23.43 -101.78 -40.95
CA ILE A 467 -22.81 -101.38 -39.66
C ILE A 467 -21.33 -100.99 -39.85
N ALA A 468 -20.59 -101.73 -40.68
CA ALA A 468 -19.20 -101.38 -41.02
C ALA A 468 -19.12 -100.05 -41.78
N ALA A 469 -19.98 -99.84 -42.79
CA ALA A 469 -20.04 -98.58 -43.54
C ALA A 469 -20.36 -97.36 -42.63
N LYS A 470 -21.23 -97.52 -41.63
CA LYS A 470 -21.53 -96.48 -40.64
C LYS A 470 -20.38 -96.20 -39.67
N LYS A 471 -19.62 -97.22 -39.24
CA LYS A 471 -18.37 -97.02 -38.47
C LYS A 471 -17.32 -96.23 -39.27
N ASP A 472 -17.18 -96.52 -40.56
CA ASP A 472 -16.31 -95.76 -41.45
C ASP A 472 -16.82 -94.31 -41.69
N ALA A 473 -18.13 -94.08 -41.67
CA ALA A 473 -18.70 -92.73 -41.75
C ALA A 473 -18.32 -91.88 -40.51
N VAL A 474 -18.46 -92.42 -39.30
CA VAL A 474 -18.00 -91.77 -38.05
C VAL A 474 -16.51 -91.43 -38.12
N LYS A 475 -15.68 -92.39 -38.54
CA LYS A 475 -14.23 -92.19 -38.67
C LYS A 475 -13.86 -91.10 -39.68
N LYS A 476 -14.58 -91.01 -40.80
CA LYS A 476 -14.42 -89.95 -41.81
C LYS A 476 -14.84 -88.59 -41.27
N ALA A 477 -15.98 -88.50 -40.57
CA ALA A 477 -16.46 -87.26 -39.97
C ALA A 477 -15.52 -86.73 -38.88
N GLN A 478 -15.00 -87.60 -38.01
CA GLN A 478 -13.97 -87.24 -37.01
C GLN A 478 -12.71 -86.70 -37.69
N THR A 479 -12.23 -87.36 -38.75
CA THR A 479 -11.06 -86.91 -39.52
C THR A 479 -11.29 -85.53 -40.16
N ALA A 480 -12.49 -85.29 -40.71
CA ALA A 480 -12.87 -84.00 -41.28
C ALA A 480 -12.95 -82.89 -40.22
N LEU A 481 -13.48 -83.20 -39.03
CA LEU A 481 -13.54 -82.28 -37.89
C LEU A 481 -12.14 -81.88 -37.40
N ASP A 482 -11.21 -82.83 -37.29
CA ASP A 482 -9.85 -82.54 -36.84
C ASP A 482 -9.03 -81.81 -37.91
N GLN A 483 -9.26 -82.08 -39.20
CA GLN A 483 -8.73 -81.24 -40.28
C GLN A 483 -9.30 -79.81 -40.20
N ALA A 484 -10.61 -79.64 -39.98
CA ALA A 484 -11.24 -78.32 -39.87
C ALA A 484 -10.69 -77.48 -38.69
N LYS A 485 -10.34 -78.13 -37.56
CA LYS A 485 -9.65 -77.48 -36.43
C LYS A 485 -8.22 -77.08 -36.79
N ASN A 486 -7.45 -77.99 -37.41
CA ASN A 486 -6.09 -77.70 -37.86
C ASN A 486 -6.06 -76.55 -38.88
N ASP A 487 -7.03 -76.53 -39.79
CA ASP A 487 -7.26 -75.47 -40.77
C ASP A 487 -7.69 -74.13 -40.12
N ALA A 488 -8.04 -74.05 -38.84
CA ALA A 488 -8.44 -72.80 -38.18
C ALA A 488 -7.33 -72.16 -37.32
N ASN A 489 -6.34 -72.94 -36.88
CA ASN A 489 -5.22 -72.47 -36.06
C ASN A 489 -4.41 -71.30 -36.69
N PRO A 490 -4.13 -71.27 -38.01
CA PRO A 490 -3.41 -70.16 -38.64
C PRO A 490 -4.20 -68.84 -38.59
N GLU A 491 -5.50 -68.88 -38.88
CA GLU A 491 -6.40 -67.72 -38.80
C GLU A 491 -6.54 -67.22 -37.35
N GLN A 492 -6.69 -68.12 -36.38
CA GLN A 492 -6.73 -67.77 -34.95
C GLN A 492 -5.45 -67.04 -34.52
N SER A 493 -4.28 -67.61 -34.81
CA SER A 493 -2.98 -66.99 -34.52
C SER A 493 -2.81 -65.62 -35.21
N THR A 494 -3.31 -65.48 -36.43
CA THR A 494 -3.29 -64.20 -37.18
C THR A 494 -4.19 -63.15 -36.52
N TYR A 495 -5.40 -63.54 -36.12
CA TYR A 495 -6.33 -62.69 -35.39
C TYR A 495 -5.74 -62.22 -34.05
N ASP A 496 -5.21 -63.14 -33.24
CA ASP A 496 -4.66 -62.83 -31.92
C ASP A 496 -3.46 -61.87 -32.00
N GLN A 497 -2.59 -62.03 -33.01
CA GLN A 497 -1.49 -61.11 -33.27
C GLN A 497 -1.97 -59.70 -33.63
N LEU A 498 -2.99 -59.58 -34.49
CA LEU A 498 -3.57 -58.29 -34.88
C LEU A 498 -4.34 -57.63 -33.72
N GLN A 499 -5.05 -58.43 -32.92
CA GLN A 499 -5.77 -57.95 -31.74
C GLN A 499 -4.79 -57.40 -30.68
N SER A 500 -3.69 -58.12 -30.43
CA SER A 500 -2.59 -57.70 -29.55
C SER A 500 -1.91 -56.41 -30.04
N GLN A 501 -1.69 -56.26 -31.35
CA GLN A 501 -1.20 -55.01 -31.94
C GLN A 501 -2.17 -53.84 -31.72
N SER A 502 -3.49 -54.05 -31.87
CA SER A 502 -4.50 -53.02 -31.62
C SER A 502 -4.51 -52.59 -30.15
N GLN A 503 -4.51 -53.54 -29.22
CA GLN A 503 -4.46 -53.27 -27.77
C GLN A 503 -3.20 -52.48 -27.38
N LYS A 504 -2.06 -52.79 -28.03
CA LYS A 504 -0.79 -52.06 -27.83
C LYS A 504 -0.87 -50.61 -28.30
N LEU A 505 -1.48 -50.35 -29.46
CA LEU A 505 -1.71 -48.98 -29.97
C LEU A 505 -2.65 -48.19 -29.04
N ASP A 506 -3.76 -48.80 -28.60
CA ASP A 506 -4.70 -48.17 -27.65
C ASP A 506 -4.02 -47.81 -26.33
N LYS A 507 -3.15 -48.68 -25.80
CA LYS A 507 -2.36 -48.36 -24.62
C LYS A 507 -1.42 -47.17 -24.86
N GLN A 508 -0.70 -47.13 -25.99
CA GLN A 508 0.19 -46.01 -26.31
C GLN A 508 -0.56 -44.67 -26.47
N ILE A 509 -1.77 -44.69 -27.05
CA ILE A 509 -2.66 -43.52 -27.13
C ILE A 509 -3.10 -43.09 -25.72
N SER A 510 -3.52 -44.03 -24.87
CA SER A 510 -3.92 -43.75 -23.48
C SER A 510 -2.78 -43.17 -22.64
N ASP A 511 -1.55 -43.71 -22.77
CA ASP A 511 -0.36 -43.24 -22.06
C ASP A 511 0.02 -41.81 -22.48
N LEU A 512 -0.19 -41.43 -23.75
CA LEU A 512 0.00 -40.05 -24.23
C LEU A 512 -1.13 -39.11 -23.79
N GLN A 513 -2.38 -39.58 -23.76
CA GLN A 513 -3.51 -38.81 -23.24
C GLN A 513 -3.34 -38.48 -21.75
N ALA A 514 -2.81 -39.42 -20.96
CA ALA A 514 -2.44 -39.17 -19.56
C ALA A 514 -1.43 -38.02 -19.44
N LYS A 515 -0.34 -38.06 -20.20
CA LYS A 515 0.68 -36.98 -20.21
C LYS A 515 0.12 -35.61 -20.62
N ILE A 516 -0.82 -35.57 -21.57
CA ILE A 516 -1.52 -34.33 -21.95
C ILE A 516 -2.33 -33.78 -20.77
N ASN A 517 -3.06 -34.64 -20.05
CA ASN A 517 -3.82 -34.23 -18.86
C ASN A 517 -2.90 -33.70 -17.75
N ASP A 518 -1.76 -34.37 -17.50
CA ASP A 518 -0.78 -33.94 -16.50
C ASP A 518 -0.12 -32.60 -16.87
N ALA A 519 0.23 -32.40 -18.14
CA ALA A 519 0.74 -31.11 -18.64
C ALA A 519 -0.31 -29.99 -18.52
N GLN A 520 -1.59 -30.28 -18.81
CA GLN A 520 -2.69 -29.32 -18.61
C GLN A 520 -2.90 -28.97 -17.13
N ASN A 521 -2.79 -29.95 -16.23
CA ASN A 521 -2.83 -29.70 -14.79
C ASN A 521 -1.65 -28.82 -14.34
N SER A 522 -0.44 -29.11 -14.80
CA SER A 522 0.76 -28.29 -14.56
C SER A 522 0.58 -26.84 -15.03
N ILE A 523 0.03 -26.63 -16.24
CA ILE A 523 -0.29 -25.29 -16.77
C ILE A 523 -1.31 -24.55 -15.87
N ASN A 524 -2.30 -25.25 -15.32
CA ASN A 524 -3.29 -24.64 -14.42
C ASN A 524 -2.67 -24.25 -13.06
N ASP A 525 -1.80 -25.10 -12.50
CA ASP A 525 -1.06 -24.81 -11.27
C ASP A 525 -0.05 -23.67 -11.47
N LEU A 526 0.64 -23.62 -12.61
CA LEU A 526 1.51 -22.51 -13.02
C LEU A 526 0.72 -21.19 -13.15
N ARG A 527 -0.42 -21.21 -13.86
CA ARG A 527 -1.32 -20.04 -13.97
C ARG A 527 -1.85 -19.56 -12.62
N SER A 528 -1.97 -20.46 -11.62
CA SER A 528 -2.39 -20.09 -10.26
C SER A 528 -1.31 -19.34 -9.45
N GLN A 529 -0.06 -19.37 -9.90
CA GLN A 529 1.09 -18.72 -9.26
C GLN A 529 1.42 -17.33 -9.86
N ILE A 530 0.75 -16.93 -10.94
CA ILE A 530 0.92 -15.60 -11.55
C ILE A 530 0.34 -14.53 -10.61
N GLU A 531 1.14 -13.54 -10.22
CA GLU A 531 0.74 -12.47 -9.29
C GLU A 531 0.18 -11.23 -10.04
N ASP A 532 -0.88 -10.61 -9.48
CA ASP A 532 -1.53 -9.39 -10.00
C ASP A 532 -0.68 -8.14 -9.70
N ASP A 533 0.20 -7.81 -10.64
CA ASP A 533 1.19 -6.73 -10.57
C ASP A 533 0.60 -5.33 -10.35
N ARG A 534 -0.67 -5.11 -10.71
CA ARG A 534 -1.38 -3.82 -10.61
C ARG A 534 -1.34 -3.19 -9.23
N PHE A 535 -1.18 -3.96 -8.15
CA PHE A 535 -1.01 -3.40 -6.81
C PHE A 535 0.43 -2.92 -6.56
N ALA A 536 1.44 -3.65 -7.03
CA ALA A 536 2.84 -3.21 -6.96
C ALA A 536 3.08 -1.98 -7.86
N GLN A 537 2.53 -1.98 -9.08
CA GLN A 537 2.57 -0.82 -9.98
C GLN A 537 1.87 0.41 -9.37
N LEU A 538 0.79 0.22 -8.62
CA LEU A 538 0.11 1.31 -7.90
C LEU A 538 0.96 1.84 -6.74
N ASP A 539 1.62 0.96 -5.97
CA ASP A 539 2.55 1.36 -4.91
C ASP A 539 3.76 2.14 -5.46
N VAL A 540 4.34 1.72 -6.60
CA VAL A 540 5.38 2.48 -7.34
C VAL A 540 4.88 3.86 -7.73
N ASN A 541 3.68 3.94 -8.33
CA ASN A 541 3.10 5.21 -8.77
C ASN A 541 2.80 6.17 -7.60
N VAL A 542 2.48 5.63 -6.41
CA VAL A 542 2.30 6.42 -5.18
C VAL A 542 3.65 6.92 -4.65
N ALA A 543 4.65 6.03 -4.52
CA ALA A 543 5.99 6.42 -4.07
C ALA A 543 6.63 7.50 -4.97
N ASN A 544 6.44 7.41 -6.29
CA ASN A 544 6.90 8.43 -7.24
C ASN A 544 6.16 9.78 -7.07
N ALA A 545 4.87 9.76 -6.73
CA ALA A 545 4.11 10.98 -6.46
C ALA A 545 4.51 11.63 -5.13
N ASP A 546 4.74 10.84 -4.09
CA ASP A 546 5.24 11.31 -2.80
C ASP A 546 6.67 11.87 -2.93
N LEU A 547 7.56 11.21 -3.69
CA LEU A 547 8.89 11.75 -4.05
C LEU A 547 8.78 13.11 -4.75
N THR A 548 7.90 13.23 -5.75
CA THR A 548 7.67 14.50 -6.47
C THR A 548 7.22 15.62 -5.53
N GLN A 549 6.41 15.29 -4.51
CA GLN A 549 5.98 16.24 -3.48
C GLN A 549 7.14 16.69 -2.58
N GLU A 550 7.95 15.75 -2.07
CA GLU A 550 9.07 16.09 -1.17
C GLU A 550 10.20 16.82 -1.91
N GLN A 551 10.44 16.54 -3.19
CA GLN A 551 11.34 17.32 -4.07
C GLN A 551 10.82 18.74 -4.29
N SER A 552 9.51 18.92 -4.53
CA SER A 552 8.88 20.24 -4.64
C SER A 552 8.99 21.05 -3.34
N ALA A 553 8.92 20.38 -2.18
CA ALA A 553 9.13 21.01 -0.88
C ALA A 553 10.61 21.37 -0.65
N ALA A 554 11.56 20.54 -1.11
CA ALA A 554 12.99 20.82 -1.03
C ALA A 554 13.42 22.04 -1.85
N GLN A 555 12.84 22.24 -3.04
CA GLN A 555 13.05 23.47 -3.82
C GLN A 555 12.58 24.73 -3.05
N LEU A 556 11.49 24.60 -2.29
CA LEU A 556 10.91 25.70 -1.51
C LEU A 556 11.74 26.00 -0.25
N THR A 557 12.34 25.00 0.40
CA THR A 557 13.30 25.22 1.50
C THR A 557 14.62 25.82 1.00
N ALA A 558 15.15 25.37 -0.14
CA ALA A 558 16.34 25.97 -0.74
C ALA A 558 16.14 27.46 -1.08
N ALA A 559 14.96 27.84 -1.58
CA ALA A 559 14.60 29.24 -1.82
C ALA A 559 14.53 30.08 -0.53
N LYS A 560 14.10 29.50 0.61
CA LYS A 560 14.20 30.16 1.93
C LYS A 560 15.65 30.40 2.32
N VAL A 561 16.52 29.40 2.15
CA VAL A 561 17.96 29.50 2.47
C VAL A 561 18.62 30.65 1.70
N GLN A 562 18.36 30.74 0.39
CA GLN A 562 18.84 31.85 -0.45
C GLN A 562 18.32 33.22 0.03
N SER A 563 17.03 33.30 0.36
CA SER A 563 16.41 34.54 0.86
C SER A 563 17.00 35.00 2.19
N ALA A 564 17.22 34.06 3.13
CA ALA A 564 17.83 34.34 4.43
C ALA A 564 19.31 34.72 4.32
N GLN A 565 20.08 34.07 3.44
CA GLN A 565 21.46 34.45 3.14
C GLN A 565 21.54 35.86 2.54
N THR A 566 20.60 36.22 1.68
CA THR A 566 20.53 37.58 1.12
C THR A 566 20.30 38.60 2.23
N TRP A 567 19.35 38.36 3.14
CA TRP A 567 19.10 39.25 4.27
C TRP A 567 20.30 39.35 5.23
N LEU A 568 20.98 38.24 5.53
CA LEU A 568 22.21 38.22 6.31
C LEU A 568 23.31 39.09 5.67
N ASN A 569 23.53 38.96 4.36
CA ASN A 569 24.49 39.79 3.64
C ASN A 569 24.13 41.29 3.70
N THR A 570 22.84 41.64 3.56
CA THR A 570 22.37 43.03 3.67
C THR A 570 22.58 43.59 5.08
N SER A 571 22.24 42.83 6.13
CA SER A 571 22.46 43.23 7.52
C SER A 571 23.96 43.40 7.82
N GLN A 572 24.83 42.53 7.29
CA GLN A 572 26.28 42.65 7.43
C GLN A 572 26.84 43.90 6.73
N SER A 573 26.30 44.26 5.56
CA SER A 573 26.66 45.53 4.90
C SER A 573 26.23 46.74 5.72
N THR A 574 25.03 46.70 6.30
CA THR A 574 24.51 47.78 7.18
C THR A 574 25.37 47.94 8.43
N LEU A 575 25.79 46.81 9.03
CA LEU A 575 26.73 46.79 10.16
C LEU A 575 28.09 47.40 9.81
N ALA A 576 28.60 47.19 8.60
CA ALA A 576 29.85 47.81 8.15
C ALA A 576 29.71 49.34 8.00
N SER A 577 28.62 49.82 7.40
CA SER A 577 28.35 51.26 7.29
C SER A 577 28.11 51.92 8.66
N ALA A 578 27.44 51.26 9.59
CA ALA A 578 27.23 51.77 10.94
C ALA A 578 28.55 51.92 11.73
N LYS A 579 29.52 51.02 11.54
CA LYS A 579 30.87 51.17 12.12
C LYS A 579 31.59 52.39 11.55
N GLN A 580 31.58 52.56 10.22
CA GLN A 580 32.17 53.72 9.56
C GLN A 580 31.52 55.05 10.01
N ALA A 581 30.22 55.05 10.30
CA ALA A 581 29.54 56.21 10.87
C ALA A 581 30.06 56.54 12.28
N VAL A 582 30.16 55.55 13.17
CA VAL A 582 30.73 55.72 14.53
C VAL A 582 32.18 56.20 14.48
N ASP A 583 33.03 55.60 13.64
CA ASP A 583 34.43 56.02 13.46
C ASP A 583 34.52 57.50 13.02
N SER A 584 33.59 57.94 12.17
CA SER A 584 33.53 59.33 11.67
C SER A 584 33.04 60.30 12.74
N THR A 585 31.90 60.02 13.39
CA THR A 585 31.36 60.89 14.46
C THR A 585 32.29 60.97 15.66
N LYS A 586 33.05 59.91 15.96
CA LYS A 586 34.05 59.92 17.02
C LYS A 586 35.22 60.84 16.71
N ALA A 587 35.69 60.85 15.45
CA ALA A 587 36.73 61.78 15.00
C ALA A 587 36.26 63.25 15.02
N GLU A 588 34.99 63.52 14.70
CA GLU A 588 34.40 64.86 14.82
C GLU A 588 34.28 65.31 16.29
N LEU A 589 33.89 64.41 17.20
CA LEU A 589 33.87 64.66 18.64
C LEU A 589 35.29 64.96 19.18
N ASP A 590 36.28 64.13 18.86
CA ASP A 590 37.67 64.33 19.29
C ASP A 590 38.24 65.67 18.77
N LYS A 591 37.87 66.06 17.55
CA LYS A 591 38.21 67.38 17.02
C LYS A 591 37.51 68.51 17.80
N ALA A 592 36.22 68.38 18.10
CA ALA A 592 35.47 69.38 18.85
C ALA A 592 36.01 69.55 20.28
N GLU A 593 36.40 68.47 20.95
CA GLU A 593 37.04 68.51 22.27
C GLU A 593 38.42 69.18 22.22
N SER A 594 39.21 68.90 21.17
CA SER A 594 40.49 69.58 20.93
C SER A 594 40.31 71.08 20.69
N ASP A 595 39.37 71.48 19.82
CA ASP A 595 39.03 72.88 19.56
C ASP A 595 38.58 73.59 20.85
N LEU A 596 37.73 72.95 21.67
CA LEU A 596 37.29 73.46 22.97
C LEU A 596 38.47 73.69 23.93
N ASN A 597 39.42 72.76 24.01
CA ASN A 597 40.60 72.89 24.85
C ASN A 597 41.51 74.05 24.38
N ASN A 598 41.67 74.22 23.07
CA ASN A 598 42.40 75.36 22.49
C ASN A 598 41.73 76.71 22.81
N VAL A 599 40.40 76.78 22.78
CA VAL A 599 39.67 78.01 23.14
C VAL A 599 39.71 78.28 24.64
N LYS A 600 39.65 77.24 25.50
CA LYS A 600 39.85 77.38 26.97
C LYS A 600 41.23 77.95 27.32
N GLN A 601 42.30 77.56 26.61
CA GLN A 601 43.62 78.18 26.78
C GLN A 601 43.63 79.67 26.36
N LYS A 602 42.97 80.02 25.26
CA LYS A 602 42.81 81.43 24.85
C LYS A 602 42.03 82.26 25.88
N LEU A 603 40.98 81.69 26.48
CA LEU A 603 40.24 82.31 27.59
C LEU A 603 41.14 82.57 28.82
N GLN A 604 42.00 81.62 29.18
CA GLN A 604 42.97 81.79 30.27
C GLN A 604 43.95 82.94 29.99
N VAL A 605 44.46 83.05 28.76
CA VAL A 605 45.34 84.15 28.34
C VAL A 605 44.60 85.50 28.34
N ALA A 606 43.35 85.53 27.87
CA ALA A 606 42.52 86.74 27.90
C ALA A 606 42.24 87.21 29.34
N GLN A 607 41.96 86.29 30.27
CA GLN A 607 41.79 86.60 31.69
C GLN A 607 43.08 87.18 32.29
N GLN A 608 44.25 86.56 32.04
CA GLN A 608 45.53 87.07 32.52
C GLN A 608 45.86 88.47 31.96
N ALA A 609 45.49 88.75 30.71
CA ALA A 609 45.66 90.07 30.10
C ALA A 609 44.72 91.11 30.73
N TYR A 610 43.45 90.77 30.98
CA TYR A 610 42.50 91.61 31.70
C TYR A 610 42.94 91.89 33.13
N ASP A 611 43.38 90.88 33.89
CA ASP A 611 43.87 91.03 35.26
C ASP A 611 45.10 91.96 35.32
N SER A 612 45.97 91.87 34.31
CA SER A 612 47.16 92.71 34.17
C SER A 612 46.81 94.17 33.81
N ALA A 613 45.88 94.38 32.87
CA ALA A 613 45.38 95.71 32.52
C ALA A 613 44.63 96.37 33.70
N SER A 614 43.83 95.59 34.43
CA SER A 614 43.12 96.03 35.63
C SER A 614 44.07 96.48 36.73
N LYS A 615 45.17 95.74 36.94
CA LYS A 615 46.24 96.18 37.84
C LYS A 615 46.93 97.46 37.35
N ALA A 616 47.29 97.54 36.07
CA ALA A 616 47.93 98.72 35.50
C ALA A 616 47.05 99.98 35.60
N GLN A 617 45.74 99.84 35.39
CA GLN A 617 44.74 100.88 35.59
C GLN A 617 44.67 101.31 37.07
N SER A 618 44.66 100.35 38.00
CA SER A 618 44.67 100.61 39.44
C SER A 618 45.92 101.37 39.88
N ASP A 619 47.10 100.99 39.38
CA ASP A 619 48.38 101.61 39.73
C ASP A 619 48.54 103.00 39.07
N ALA A 620 48.07 103.19 37.82
CA ALA A 620 47.95 104.51 37.20
C ALA A 620 46.98 105.43 37.98
N SER A 621 45.85 104.89 38.44
CA SER A 621 44.89 105.63 39.26
C SER A 621 45.52 106.10 40.58
N LYS A 622 46.32 105.25 41.25
CA LYS A 622 47.09 105.60 42.47
C LYS A 622 48.14 106.70 42.21
N ASN A 623 48.80 106.67 41.06
CA ASN A 623 49.71 107.76 40.67
C ASN A 623 48.94 109.09 40.54
N VAL A 624 47.74 109.06 39.95
CA VAL A 624 46.84 110.22 39.86
C VAL A 624 46.24 110.63 41.22
N ASP A 625 46.10 109.73 42.21
CA ASP A 625 45.84 110.13 43.62
C ASP A 625 47.03 110.92 44.19
N SER A 626 48.23 110.35 44.10
CA SER A 626 49.42 110.90 44.73
C SER A 626 49.81 112.26 44.14
N LEU A 627 49.78 112.41 42.80
CA LEU A 627 50.09 113.66 42.12
C LEU A 627 49.08 114.77 42.43
N LYS A 628 47.79 114.45 42.66
CA LYS A 628 46.80 115.47 43.07
C LYS A 628 46.97 115.90 44.52
N GLN A 629 47.34 114.99 45.43
CA GLN A 629 47.74 115.33 46.79
C GLN A 629 49.03 116.17 46.84
N GLN A 630 50.01 115.87 45.98
CA GLN A 630 51.23 116.68 45.82
C GLN A 630 50.91 118.06 45.24
N LEU A 631 50.05 118.15 44.22
CA LEU A 631 49.64 119.42 43.62
C LEU A 631 48.92 120.34 44.65
N GLU A 632 48.03 119.79 45.46
CA GLU A 632 47.41 120.54 46.57
C GLU A 632 48.41 120.95 47.66
N THR A 633 49.48 120.19 47.85
CA THR A 633 50.57 120.56 48.76
C THR A 633 51.43 121.69 48.17
N ALA A 634 51.77 121.63 46.89
CA ALA A 634 52.49 122.69 46.17
C ALA A 634 51.67 124.00 46.08
N LYS A 635 50.36 123.91 45.81
CA LYS A 635 49.43 125.06 45.87
C LYS A 635 49.44 125.73 47.25
N LYS A 636 49.49 124.95 48.34
CA LYS A 636 49.59 125.48 49.72
C LYS A 636 50.93 126.14 50.02
N LYS A 637 52.06 125.57 49.56
CA LYS A 637 53.38 126.22 49.62
C LYS A 637 53.37 127.58 48.89
N LEU A 638 52.83 127.59 47.67
CA LEU A 638 52.72 128.79 46.83
C LEU A 638 51.84 129.87 47.49
N ALA A 639 50.76 129.50 48.16
CA ALA A 639 49.93 130.42 48.93
C ALA A 639 50.70 131.02 50.14
N HIS A 640 51.49 130.22 50.86
CA HIS A 640 52.34 130.68 51.96
C HIS A 640 53.38 131.70 51.50
N ALA A 641 54.16 131.36 50.47
CA ALA A 641 55.20 132.24 49.91
C ALA A 641 54.60 133.58 49.41
N LYS A 642 53.41 133.54 48.81
CA LYS A 642 52.68 134.76 48.38
C LYS A 642 52.22 135.62 49.56
N ALA A 643 51.89 135.02 50.71
CA ALA A 643 51.55 135.77 51.94
C ALA A 643 52.78 136.42 52.58
N GLU A 644 53.93 135.72 52.62
CA GLU A 644 55.18 136.25 53.17
C GLU A 644 55.73 137.44 52.36
N LEU A 645 55.57 137.44 51.03
CA LEU A 645 55.91 138.56 50.17
C LEU A 645 55.15 139.85 50.54
N VAL A 646 53.85 139.75 50.85
CA VAL A 646 53.02 140.90 51.26
C VAL A 646 53.41 141.41 52.66
N LEU A 647 53.83 140.52 53.56
CA LEU A 647 54.37 140.87 54.88
C LEU A 647 55.76 141.54 54.81
N ALA A 648 56.57 141.25 53.79
CA ALA A 648 57.83 141.95 53.55
C ALA A 648 57.61 143.37 53.01
N GLN A 649 56.62 143.56 52.12
CA GLN A 649 56.31 144.83 51.47
C GLN A 649 55.71 145.90 52.42
N THR A 650 55.16 145.49 53.57
CA THR A 650 54.42 146.39 54.49
C THR A 650 55.27 147.08 55.57
N LYS A 651 56.57 146.74 55.71
CA LYS A 651 57.42 147.21 56.82
C LYS A 651 58.29 148.46 56.54
N GLN A 652 58.07 149.18 55.44
CA GLN A 652 59.04 150.17 54.94
C GLN A 652 58.81 151.65 55.35
N ASN A 653 57.67 152.03 55.95
CA ASN A 653 57.29 153.45 56.11
C ASN A 653 56.79 153.86 57.53
N THR A 654 57.51 154.79 58.16
CA THR A 654 57.15 155.91 59.09
C THR A 654 58.32 156.12 60.07
N ASP A 655 58.71 157.33 60.51
CA ASP A 655 58.12 158.69 60.42
C ASP A 655 59.28 159.74 60.39
N ASN A 656 59.16 161.08 60.32
CA ASN A 656 58.03 162.03 60.33
C ASN A 656 58.42 163.33 59.59
N LYS A 657 57.57 163.83 58.67
CA LYS A 657 57.47 165.27 58.28
C LYS A 657 56.46 165.52 57.15
N GLN A 658 55.90 166.74 57.13
CA GLN A 658 55.24 167.44 55.99
C GLN A 658 53.95 166.77 55.44
N ASN A 659 52.89 167.46 55.02
CA ASN A 659 52.66 168.79 54.43
C ASN A 659 52.83 168.90 52.91
N GLN A 660 51.88 168.33 52.17
CA GLN A 660 51.37 168.72 50.83
C GLN A 660 50.04 167.94 50.59
N GLY A 661 49.09 168.35 49.76
CA GLY A 661 49.18 169.20 48.57
C GLY A 661 49.28 168.31 47.33
N SER A 662 48.19 167.64 46.92
CA SER A 662 47.19 168.16 45.96
C SER A 662 47.73 168.40 44.55
N SER A 663 46.99 167.88 43.57
CA SER A 663 46.92 168.27 42.15
C SER A 663 48.15 168.08 41.24
N ASP A 664 47.85 167.47 40.09
CA ASP A 664 48.43 167.72 38.75
C ASP A 664 49.83 167.16 38.38
N ASN A 665 49.94 166.28 37.35
CA ASN A 665 49.94 166.51 35.87
C ASN A 665 51.40 166.74 35.38
N LYS A 666 51.92 166.19 34.27
CA LYS A 666 51.31 165.57 33.07
C LYS A 666 52.38 164.74 32.30
N GLN A 667 51.98 164.16 31.16
CA GLN A 667 52.77 163.49 30.09
C GLN A 667 52.95 161.95 30.24
N SER A 668 52.78 161.14 29.17
CA SER A 668 52.22 161.48 27.84
C SER A 668 51.47 160.34 27.13
N GLN A 669 50.35 160.73 26.52
CA GLN A 669 49.80 160.32 25.21
C GLN A 669 50.01 158.89 24.68
N GLY A 670 48.90 158.23 24.34
CA GLY A 670 48.87 156.98 23.56
C GLY A 670 47.45 156.62 23.12
N SER A 671 46.99 157.23 22.02
CA SER A 671 45.89 156.88 21.10
C SER A 671 45.08 155.58 21.39
N SER A 672 43.76 155.58 21.65
CA SER A 672 42.57 156.11 20.93
C SER A 672 41.83 155.05 20.10
N ASP A 673 40.49 155.07 20.20
CA ASP A 673 39.51 154.29 19.43
C ASP A 673 39.51 152.75 19.70
N ASN A 674 38.43 151.98 19.48
CA ASN A 674 37.12 152.30 18.90
C ASN A 674 36.01 151.34 19.43
N LYS A 675 34.78 151.85 19.63
CA LYS A 675 33.48 151.10 19.58
C LYS A 675 33.23 149.92 20.55
N GLN A 676 31.99 149.51 20.84
CA GLN A 676 30.67 150.19 20.79
C GLN A 676 29.74 149.61 21.89
N SER A 677 28.60 150.24 22.15
CA SER A 677 27.59 149.78 23.11
C SER A 677 26.64 148.71 22.53
N GLN A 678 25.79 148.17 23.44
CA GLN A 678 24.68 147.22 23.27
C GLN A 678 25.09 145.73 23.15
N GLY A 679 24.65 144.94 24.14
CA GLY A 679 24.88 143.49 24.21
C GLY A 679 23.69 142.67 23.69
N SER A 680 23.99 141.52 23.09
CA SER A 680 23.03 140.56 22.56
C SER A 680 23.65 139.15 22.46
N SER A 681 22.82 138.11 22.60
CA SER A 681 22.91 136.76 21.99
C SER A 681 24.22 135.93 22.08
N ASP A 682 24.09 134.77 22.73
CA ASP A 682 24.54 133.41 22.36
C ASP A 682 25.91 133.16 21.68
N ASN A 683 26.68 132.16 22.17
CA ASN A 683 26.65 130.76 21.65
C ASN A 683 27.89 129.89 22.03
N LYS A 684 27.65 128.70 22.62
CA LYS A 684 28.45 127.44 22.63
C LYS A 684 29.94 127.34 23.08
N GLN A 685 30.20 126.22 23.78
CA GLN A 685 31.42 125.36 23.78
C GLN A 685 32.72 125.89 24.46
N ASN A 686 33.59 125.05 25.05
CA ASN A 686 33.50 123.66 25.55
C ASN A 686 34.68 123.36 26.52
N GLN A 687 34.52 122.39 27.44
CA GLN A 687 35.57 121.80 28.33
C GLN A 687 36.29 122.78 29.30
N GLY A 688 36.83 122.37 30.45
CA GLY A 688 36.73 121.09 31.18
C GLY A 688 37.99 120.77 32.01
N SER A 689 37.86 120.46 33.30
CA SER A 689 38.91 119.81 34.13
C SER A 689 38.34 119.15 35.39
N SER A 690 39.02 118.11 35.88
CA SER A 690 38.85 117.55 37.24
C SER A 690 39.69 118.35 38.28
N ASP A 691 39.59 118.13 39.59
CA ASP A 691 40.11 116.99 40.38
C ASP A 691 39.07 116.45 41.41
N ASN A 692 38.82 115.15 41.65
CA ASN A 692 39.66 114.06 42.23
C ASN A 692 40.26 114.38 43.62
N LYS A 693 40.30 113.49 44.63
CA LYS A 693 40.02 112.03 44.77
C LYS A 693 39.69 111.77 46.28
N GLN A 694 39.11 110.66 46.76
CA GLN A 694 38.94 109.29 46.24
C GLN A 694 37.69 108.60 46.88
N ASN A 695 37.33 107.41 46.37
CA ASN A 695 36.42 106.37 46.91
C ASN A 695 34.88 106.51 46.82
N GLN A 696 34.32 105.70 45.90
CA GLN A 696 33.07 104.95 46.01
C GLN A 696 31.72 105.71 46.06
N GLY A 697 31.49 106.56 45.04
CA GLY A 697 30.19 106.57 44.34
C GLY A 697 30.19 105.53 43.19
N SER A 698 29.10 105.25 42.47
CA SER A 698 27.71 105.78 42.51
C SER A 698 26.77 104.69 41.95
N SER A 699 25.45 104.61 42.19
CA SER A 699 24.48 105.47 42.88
C SER A 699 24.28 106.89 42.35
N ASP A 700 23.80 107.01 41.11
CA ASP A 700 22.58 107.77 40.73
C ASP A 700 22.35 107.61 39.20
N ASN A 701 21.18 107.92 38.61
CA ASN A 701 20.08 108.73 39.13
C ASN A 701 18.68 108.19 38.72
N LYS A 702 17.68 108.75 39.40
CA LYS A 702 16.23 108.49 39.39
C LYS A 702 15.60 108.71 38.01
N GLN A 703 14.58 107.91 37.67
CA GLN A 703 13.19 108.41 37.66
C GLN A 703 12.12 107.29 37.68
N ASN A 704 10.89 107.71 37.97
CA ASN A 704 9.75 106.99 38.53
C ASN A 704 9.17 105.77 37.77
N GLN A 705 8.68 104.81 38.57
CA GLN A 705 7.34 104.17 38.59
C GLN A 705 6.54 103.86 37.30
N GLY A 706 5.79 102.73 37.35
CA GLY A 706 4.73 102.36 36.40
C GLY A 706 5.22 101.31 35.40
N SER A 707 4.79 100.04 35.38
CA SER A 707 3.46 99.40 35.53
C SER A 707 2.53 99.57 34.32
N SER A 708 2.13 98.41 33.77
CA SER A 708 0.91 98.13 32.99
C SER A 708 0.60 98.89 31.68
N ASP A 709 0.49 98.10 30.62
CA ASP A 709 -0.59 98.11 29.62
C ASP A 709 -0.78 99.28 28.61
N ASN A 710 -0.39 98.96 27.36
CA ASN A 710 -1.30 98.87 26.19
C ASN A 710 -1.50 100.10 25.26
N LYS A 711 -1.81 99.77 24.00
CA LYS A 711 -2.37 100.56 22.87
C LYS A 711 -1.49 101.46 21.96
N GLN A 712 -1.23 100.86 20.78
CA GLN A 712 -1.63 101.33 19.44
C GLN A 712 -0.80 102.34 18.60
N ASN A 713 -0.50 101.86 17.39
CA ASN A 713 -0.60 102.50 16.06
C ASN A 713 0.46 103.49 15.52
N GLN A 714 1.00 103.08 14.36
CA GLN A 714 1.30 103.87 13.13
C GLN A 714 2.35 105.00 13.21
N GLY A 715 3.22 105.17 12.20
CA GLY A 715 3.45 104.38 10.98
C GLY A 715 4.34 105.11 9.97
N SER A 716 4.65 104.46 8.83
CA SER A 716 5.43 105.00 7.69
C SER A 716 6.91 105.35 7.93
N SER A 717 7.79 105.47 6.91
CA SER A 717 7.97 104.74 5.62
C SER A 717 9.31 105.18 4.96
N ASP A 718 9.63 104.63 3.77
CA ASP A 718 10.54 105.23 2.74
C ASP A 718 12.09 105.24 2.98
N ASN A 719 12.98 105.17 1.97
CA ASN A 719 12.94 104.60 0.60
C ASN A 719 14.37 104.55 -0.06
N LYS A 720 14.55 103.76 -1.14
CA LYS A 720 15.64 103.85 -2.19
C LYS A 720 17.11 103.53 -1.78
N GLN A 721 18.05 103.08 -2.65
CA GLN A 721 18.04 102.67 -4.08
C GLN A 721 19.28 101.81 -4.48
N SER A 722 19.21 101.07 -5.61
CA SER A 722 20.25 100.82 -6.68
C SER A 722 21.70 100.37 -6.31
N GLN A 723 22.41 99.43 -6.99
CA GLN A 723 22.20 98.49 -8.14
C GLN A 723 22.83 97.10 -7.78
N GLY A 724 23.28 96.15 -8.65
CA GLY A 724 23.36 96.05 -10.13
C GLY A 724 23.76 94.63 -10.63
N SER A 725 23.65 94.42 -11.96
CA SER A 725 23.69 93.14 -12.73
C SER A 725 25.07 92.40 -12.75
N SER A 726 25.22 91.17 -13.27
CA SER A 726 24.45 90.48 -14.32
C SER A 726 24.49 88.94 -14.36
N ASP A 727 23.32 88.33 -14.60
CA ASP A 727 22.96 87.29 -15.59
C ASP A 727 23.80 85.99 -15.72
N ASN A 728 23.20 84.80 -15.90
CA ASN A 728 22.23 84.51 -16.98
C ASN A 728 21.27 83.31 -16.68
N LYS A 729 19.94 83.58 -16.71
CA LYS A 729 18.76 82.74 -17.09
C LYS A 729 18.66 81.25 -16.65
N GLN A 730 17.50 80.68 -16.29
CA GLN A 730 16.07 81.10 -16.24
C GLN A 730 15.37 80.26 -15.14
N SER A 731 14.43 80.79 -14.33
CA SER A 731 12.96 80.67 -14.50
C SER A 731 12.44 79.23 -14.73
N GLN A 732 11.47 78.67 -14.01
CA GLN A 732 10.48 79.13 -13.00
C GLN A 732 10.37 78.04 -11.88
N GLY A 733 9.58 78.11 -10.80
CA GLY A 733 8.62 79.10 -10.30
C GLY A 733 7.73 78.45 -9.22
N SER A 734 7.62 79.12 -8.07
CA SER A 734 7.01 78.73 -6.79
C SER A 734 5.60 78.11 -6.80
N SER A 735 5.30 77.32 -5.76
CA SER A 735 4.14 77.58 -4.89
C SER A 735 4.29 76.91 -3.51
N ASP A 736 4.29 77.70 -2.44
CA ASP A 736 4.30 77.22 -1.05
C ASP A 736 2.88 77.05 -0.46
N ASN A 737 2.76 76.09 0.47
CA ASN A 737 1.98 76.13 1.73
C ASN A 737 0.63 76.88 1.81
N LYS A 738 -0.43 76.19 2.27
CA LYS A 738 -1.48 76.81 3.11
C LYS A 738 -2.26 75.83 4.00
N GLN A 739 -2.80 76.35 5.11
CA GLN A 739 -3.53 75.63 6.16
C GLN A 739 -5.05 75.88 6.16
N ASN A 740 -5.77 75.03 6.90
CA ASN A 740 -6.96 75.29 7.74
C ASN A 740 -8.28 75.87 7.16
N GLN A 741 -9.37 75.10 7.36
CA GLN A 741 -10.62 75.43 8.10
C GLN A 741 -11.62 74.24 7.95
N GLY A 742 -12.62 73.98 8.79
CA GLY A 742 -13.05 74.56 10.08
C GLY A 742 -14.47 74.07 10.48
N SER A 743 -14.80 74.07 11.78
CA SER A 743 -16.13 73.72 12.37
C SER A 743 -16.60 72.24 12.25
N SER A 744 -17.53 71.71 13.07
CA SER A 744 -18.45 72.31 14.07
C SER A 744 -18.71 71.39 15.30
N ASP A 745 -19.08 72.02 16.44
CA ASP A 745 -19.84 71.53 17.61
C ASP A 745 -19.41 70.25 18.38
N ASN A 746 -19.17 70.21 19.71
CA ASN A 746 -19.71 70.88 20.92
C ASN A 746 -20.83 70.10 21.67
N LYS A 747 -20.43 69.29 22.67
CA LYS A 747 -20.98 69.39 24.05
C LYS A 747 -20.21 68.57 25.10
N GLN A 748 -19.83 69.28 26.18
CA GLN A 748 -19.94 68.96 27.62
C GLN A 748 -19.94 67.49 28.13
N SER A 749 -19.40 67.14 29.32
CA SER A 749 -18.57 67.89 30.30
C SER A 749 -18.10 66.95 31.43
N GLN A 750 -16.97 67.30 32.07
CA GLN A 750 -16.49 66.84 33.40
C GLN A 750 -16.11 65.34 33.56
N GLY A 751 -15.10 64.99 34.37
CA GLY A 751 -14.21 65.89 35.14
C GLY A 751 -13.00 65.21 35.80
N SER A 752 -12.29 66.04 36.56
CA SER A 752 -11.36 65.80 37.69
C SER A 752 -11.22 64.39 38.28
N SER A 753 -10.07 64.01 38.86
CA SER A 753 -8.75 64.67 38.95
C SER A 753 -7.69 63.67 39.49
N ASP A 754 -6.45 64.17 39.63
CA ASP A 754 -5.36 63.65 40.48
C ASP A 754 -4.59 62.39 40.01
N ASN A 755 -3.31 62.17 40.35
CA ASN A 755 -2.06 62.97 40.33
C ASN A 755 -0.98 62.16 41.11
N LYS A 756 0.29 62.26 40.73
CA LYS A 756 1.50 61.64 41.35
C LYS A 756 1.61 60.09 41.30
N GLN A 757 2.79 59.48 41.48
CA GLN A 757 4.16 59.78 40.98
C GLN A 757 5.09 58.56 41.27
N ASN A 758 6.21 58.48 40.53
CA ASN A 758 7.45 57.74 40.85
C ASN A 758 7.49 56.20 41.01
N GLN A 759 8.38 55.60 40.19
CA GLN A 759 9.54 54.76 40.55
C GLN A 759 9.47 53.83 41.78
N GLY A 760 9.80 52.54 41.56
CA GLY A 760 10.22 51.60 42.59
C GLY A 760 10.72 50.28 41.99
N SER A 761 11.98 49.91 42.22
CA SER A 761 12.61 48.69 41.69
C SER A 761 12.52 47.51 42.66
N SER A 762 12.36 46.28 42.15
CA SER A 762 13.08 45.09 42.66
C SER A 762 12.71 43.81 41.89
N ASP A 763 13.71 42.94 41.67
CA ASP A 763 13.53 41.58 41.15
C ASP A 763 13.03 40.59 42.20
N ASN A 764 12.18 39.64 41.81
CA ASN A 764 12.57 38.22 41.93
C ASN A 764 11.79 37.29 40.98
N LYS A 765 12.34 36.09 40.75
CA LYS A 765 11.84 35.03 39.89
C LYS A 765 10.85 34.12 40.65
N GLN A 766 9.82 33.59 39.98
CA GLN A 766 9.82 32.16 39.59
C GLN A 766 8.59 31.67 38.77
N ASN A 767 8.88 30.59 38.04
CA ASN A 767 8.09 29.75 37.13
C ASN A 767 6.60 29.42 37.44
N GLN A 768 5.83 29.35 36.35
CA GLN A 768 4.88 28.27 35.95
C GLN A 768 3.78 27.79 36.93
N GLY A 769 2.51 28.02 36.58
CA GLY A 769 1.35 27.41 37.26
C GLY A 769 0.06 27.41 36.41
N SER A 770 -0.12 26.40 35.56
CA SER A 770 -1.24 26.30 34.60
C SER A 770 -2.65 26.20 35.22
N SER A 771 -3.51 27.17 34.93
CA SER A 771 -4.97 27.00 34.78
C SER A 771 -5.47 28.05 33.76
N ASP A 772 -6.24 27.78 32.70
CA ASP A 772 -7.19 26.72 32.32
C ASP A 772 -8.65 26.95 32.79
N ASN A 773 -9.41 27.61 31.89
CA ASN A 773 -10.72 27.15 31.36
C ASN A 773 -12.01 27.89 31.81
N LYS A 774 -12.90 28.09 30.81
CA LYS A 774 -14.31 28.56 30.87
C LYS A 774 -14.49 30.08 31.07
N GLN A 775 -15.59 30.70 30.64
CA GLN A 775 -16.85 30.16 30.07
C GLN A 775 -17.04 30.45 28.56
N ASN A 776 -18.21 30.04 28.05
CA ASN A 776 -18.57 29.92 26.63
C ASN A 776 -19.97 30.53 26.41
N GLN A 777 -20.41 30.65 25.15
CA GLN A 777 -21.66 31.26 24.65
C GLN A 777 -21.62 32.79 24.46
N GLY A 778 -22.19 33.36 23.39
CA GLY A 778 -22.66 32.71 22.14
C GLY A 778 -23.79 33.46 21.41
N SER A 779 -23.70 33.52 20.08
CA SER A 779 -24.69 34.12 19.14
C SER A 779 -24.92 35.64 19.27
N SER A 780 -25.49 36.37 18.30
CA SER A 780 -25.48 36.30 16.82
C SER A 780 -26.06 37.65 16.26
N ASP A 781 -26.33 37.93 14.97
CA ASP A 781 -26.35 37.12 13.73
C ASP A 781 -26.18 37.94 12.43
N ASN A 782 -25.64 37.27 11.40
CA ASN A 782 -26.13 37.19 10.01
C ASN A 782 -26.96 38.35 9.38
N LYS A 783 -26.43 38.97 8.31
CA LYS A 783 -27.11 39.42 7.06
C LYS A 783 -26.04 39.75 5.99
N GLN A 784 -26.14 39.29 4.73
CA GLN A 784 -26.86 39.82 3.56
C GLN A 784 -26.36 41.19 3.03
N ASN A 785 -26.24 41.46 1.71
CA ASN A 785 -26.24 40.61 0.50
C ASN A 785 -25.72 41.40 -0.75
N GLN A 786 -25.29 40.69 -1.80
CA GLN A 786 -25.19 41.03 -3.25
C GLN A 786 -25.07 42.48 -3.80
N GLY A 787 -24.16 42.64 -4.78
CA GLY A 787 -24.11 43.68 -5.83
C GLY A 787 -22.78 43.59 -6.59
N SER A 788 -22.72 43.06 -7.82
CA SER A 788 -22.81 43.77 -9.12
C SER A 788 -21.87 44.98 -9.30
N SER A 789 -21.19 45.21 -10.43
CA SER A 789 -20.78 44.41 -11.62
C SER A 789 -20.19 45.39 -12.64
N ASP A 790 -19.30 44.95 -13.53
CA ASP A 790 -19.04 45.58 -14.85
C ASP A 790 -18.35 47.00 -14.88
N ASN A 791 -17.59 47.43 -15.91
CA ASN A 791 -16.93 46.79 -17.08
C ASN A 791 -15.98 47.81 -17.79
N LYS A 792 -15.18 47.33 -18.77
CA LYS A 792 -14.51 48.06 -19.89
C LYS A 792 -13.20 48.83 -19.57
N GLN A 793 -12.20 48.91 -20.48
CA GLN A 793 -12.09 48.38 -21.86
C GLN A 793 -10.62 48.10 -22.31
N ASN A 794 -10.46 47.20 -23.29
CA ASN A 794 -9.64 47.21 -24.54
C ASN A 794 -8.50 48.25 -24.73
N GLN A 795 -7.48 48.06 -25.59
CA GLN A 795 -7.08 47.04 -26.62
C GLN A 795 -5.55 47.24 -26.89
N GLY A 796 -4.80 46.40 -27.62
CA GLY A 796 -5.06 45.14 -28.34
C GLY A 796 -3.98 44.88 -29.43
N SER A 797 -4.03 43.70 -30.08
CA SER A 797 -3.25 43.32 -31.29
C SER A 797 -1.72 43.10 -31.14
N SER A 798 -1.06 42.23 -31.93
CA SER A 798 -1.56 41.25 -32.93
C SER A 798 -0.51 40.18 -33.30
N ASP A 799 -0.96 38.93 -33.40
CA ASP A 799 -0.59 37.87 -34.38
C ASP A 799 0.89 37.38 -34.49
N ASN A 800 1.21 36.20 -35.06
CA ASN A 800 0.41 35.24 -35.83
C ASN A 800 0.81 33.75 -35.55
N LYS A 801 0.16 32.83 -36.26
CA LYS A 801 0.35 31.36 -36.38
C LYS A 801 1.78 31.00 -36.90
N GLN A 802 2.27 29.75 -36.95
CA GLN A 802 1.57 28.52 -37.35
C GLN A 802 2.30 27.18 -37.05
N ASN A 803 1.50 26.19 -36.65
CA ASN A 803 1.53 24.72 -36.85
C ASN A 803 2.80 23.95 -37.37
N GLN A 804 3.00 22.76 -36.80
CA GLN A 804 3.69 21.56 -37.36
C GLN A 804 5.18 21.61 -37.77
N SER A 805 6.01 20.75 -37.14
CA SER A 805 6.53 19.51 -37.78
C SER A 805 7.44 18.69 -36.84
N LYS A 806 7.71 17.42 -37.18
CA LYS A 806 8.79 16.61 -36.60
C LYS A 806 10.07 16.79 -37.43
N SER A 807 11.23 16.81 -36.79
CA SER A 807 12.49 16.36 -37.39
C SER A 807 13.43 15.88 -36.28
N ASP A 808 14.17 14.81 -36.57
CA ASP A 808 15.31 14.37 -35.77
C ASP A 808 16.47 15.35 -35.93
N ASN A 809 17.30 15.51 -34.88
CA ASN A 809 18.75 15.49 -35.05
C ASN A 809 19.49 15.11 -33.75
N LYS A 810 20.71 14.58 -33.87
CA LYS A 810 21.51 13.99 -32.79
C LYS A 810 23.00 14.29 -32.96
N PRO A 811 23.68 14.96 -32.00
CA PRO A 811 25.14 15.08 -31.99
C PRO A 811 25.87 13.76 -31.69
N GLN A 812 27.16 13.69 -32.05
CA GLN A 812 28.01 12.50 -31.93
C GLN A 812 29.04 12.58 -30.79
N THR A 813 29.23 11.45 -30.11
CA THR A 813 30.53 10.77 -29.89
C THR A 813 30.25 9.25 -30.01
N SER A 814 31.04 8.33 -30.59
CA SER A 814 32.49 8.06 -30.72
C SER A 814 33.18 7.57 -29.43
N SER A 815 33.85 6.41 -29.39
CA SER A 815 33.95 5.28 -30.34
C SER A 815 34.75 4.11 -29.74
N SER A 816 34.32 2.85 -29.94
CA SER A 816 35.22 1.69 -29.99
C SER A 816 34.57 0.54 -30.79
N LYS A 817 35.37 -0.38 -31.36
CA LYS A 817 34.96 -1.29 -32.44
C LYS A 817 35.60 -2.66 -32.28
N LYS A 818 34.81 -3.74 -32.36
CA LYS A 818 35.31 -5.06 -32.77
C LYS A 818 34.24 -5.87 -33.52
N THR A 819 34.63 -6.38 -34.69
CA THR A 819 33.90 -7.30 -35.57
C THR A 819 33.95 -8.75 -35.01
N THR A 820 33.31 -9.80 -35.57
CA THR A 820 33.17 -10.18 -37.00
C THR A 820 32.08 -11.24 -37.22
N THR A 821 31.49 -11.32 -38.43
CA THR A 821 30.79 -12.48 -39.10
C THR A 821 29.72 -13.28 -38.32
N SER A 822 28.48 -13.52 -38.76
CA SER A 822 27.83 -13.63 -40.09
C SER A 822 28.08 -14.93 -40.87
N GLN A 823 27.03 -15.76 -41.00
CA GLN A 823 26.82 -16.68 -42.14
C GLN A 823 25.31 -16.84 -42.44
N LYS A 824 24.94 -17.47 -43.57
CA LYS A 824 23.67 -17.24 -44.29
C LYS A 824 23.19 -18.44 -45.10
N SER A 825 21.91 -18.79 -44.96
CA SER A 825 21.03 -19.49 -45.93
C SER A 825 19.56 -19.23 -45.50
N THR A 826 18.56 -18.86 -46.32
CA THR A 826 18.02 -19.37 -47.61
C THR A 826 17.52 -20.82 -47.49
N THR A 827 16.27 -21.18 -47.80
CA THR A 827 15.49 -20.85 -49.02
C THR A 827 13.94 -20.91 -48.86
N THR A 828 13.22 -20.20 -49.75
CA THR A 828 11.89 -20.42 -50.41
C THR A 828 10.92 -21.55 -49.98
N LYS A 829 9.57 -21.52 -50.17
CA LYS A 829 8.66 -20.69 -51.03
C LYS A 829 7.16 -20.74 -50.57
N ALA A 830 6.31 -19.92 -51.20
CA ALA A 830 4.85 -19.72 -50.99
C ALA A 830 3.94 -20.99 -51.14
N LYS A 831 2.66 -21.00 -50.67
CA LYS A 831 1.49 -20.41 -51.39
C LYS A 831 0.13 -20.36 -50.61
N THR A 832 -0.55 -19.20 -50.69
CA THR A 832 -2.01 -18.93 -50.90
C THR A 832 -3.19 -19.76 -50.30
N ALA A 833 -4.26 -19.01 -49.91
CA ALA A 833 -5.72 -19.32 -50.05
C ALA A 833 -6.40 -20.32 -49.04
N LYS A 834 -7.72 -20.29 -48.74
CA LYS A 834 -8.82 -19.27 -48.90
C LYS A 834 -10.13 -19.67 -48.13
N LYS A 835 -10.68 -18.73 -47.35
CA LYS A 835 -12.11 -18.48 -46.96
C LYS A 835 -13.21 -19.56 -47.18
N THR A 836 -13.86 -20.01 -46.08
CA THR A 836 -15.33 -20.22 -45.83
C THR A 836 -15.52 -20.58 -44.33
N THR A 837 -16.44 -20.09 -43.48
CA THR A 837 -17.91 -19.84 -43.47
C THR A 837 -18.82 -21.06 -43.59
N ASN A 838 -19.52 -21.47 -42.50
CA ASN A 838 -20.98 -21.67 -42.46
C ASN A 838 -21.58 -21.97 -41.06
N LYS A 839 -22.93 -22.07 -40.98
CA LYS A 839 -23.74 -21.90 -39.75
C LYS A 839 -25.13 -22.59 -39.85
N ALA A 840 -25.35 -23.69 -39.11
CA ALA A 840 -26.67 -24.26 -38.74
C ALA A 840 -26.48 -25.27 -37.57
N LYS A 841 -27.37 -25.58 -36.60
CA LYS A 841 -28.75 -25.19 -36.17
C LYS A 841 -29.80 -26.33 -36.30
N SER A 842 -30.52 -26.57 -35.19
CA SER A 842 -31.74 -27.41 -35.00
C SER A 842 -31.53 -28.93 -34.79
N SER A 843 -32.41 -29.70 -34.10
CA SER A 843 -33.34 -29.37 -32.97
C SER A 843 -34.06 -30.62 -32.38
N LYS A 844 -34.58 -30.51 -31.13
CA LYS A 844 -35.76 -31.25 -30.55
C LYS A 844 -35.60 -32.77 -30.29
N LYS A 845 -36.33 -33.43 -29.36
CA LYS A 845 -37.20 -33.04 -28.21
C LYS A 845 -37.52 -34.29 -27.34
N SER A 846 -37.81 -34.09 -26.04
CA SER A 846 -38.64 -34.95 -25.16
C SER A 846 -37.97 -36.19 -24.51
N THR A 847 -38.16 -36.52 -23.22
CA THR A 847 -38.86 -35.79 -22.11
C THR A 847 -37.98 -35.74 -20.82
N THR A 848 -38.30 -36.05 -19.54
CA THR A 848 -39.49 -36.55 -18.81
C THR A 848 -39.65 -35.81 -17.45
N SER A 849 -39.53 -36.45 -16.27
CA SER A 849 -39.70 -35.83 -14.93
C SER A 849 -39.03 -36.69 -13.82
N LYS A 850 -38.77 -36.28 -12.55
CA LYS A 850 -39.37 -35.23 -11.67
C LYS A 850 -38.34 -34.47 -10.77
N LYS A 851 -38.79 -33.32 -10.24
CA LYS A 851 -38.46 -32.54 -9.00
C LYS A 851 -37.31 -33.00 -8.05
N ALA A 852 -36.61 -32.11 -7.29
CA ALA A 852 -36.56 -30.63 -7.23
C ALA A 852 -35.49 -30.12 -6.23
N LYS A 853 -34.98 -28.87 -6.37
CA LYS A 853 -34.43 -28.07 -5.23
C LYS A 853 -34.24 -26.55 -5.48
N THR A 854 -34.60 -25.75 -4.46
CA THR A 854 -34.08 -24.40 -4.07
C THR A 854 -33.86 -23.26 -5.08
N THR A 855 -34.49 -22.10 -4.82
CA THR A 855 -34.21 -20.79 -5.45
C THR A 855 -33.35 -19.86 -4.58
N LYS A 856 -32.61 -18.92 -5.21
CA LYS A 856 -31.89 -17.79 -4.58
C LYS A 856 -32.41 -16.44 -5.13
N LYS A 857 -32.16 -15.31 -4.45
CA LYS A 857 -32.52 -13.95 -4.92
C LYS A 857 -31.53 -12.87 -4.42
N PRO A 858 -30.93 -12.04 -5.30
CA PRO A 858 -30.21 -10.84 -4.87
C PRO A 858 -30.39 -9.55 -5.72
N ILE A 859 -30.53 -8.42 -5.02
CA ILE A 859 -29.87 -7.09 -5.19
C ILE A 859 -29.89 -6.36 -6.56
N LYS A 860 -30.54 -5.17 -6.56
CA LYS A 860 -30.27 -3.89 -7.31
C LYS A 860 -30.82 -2.74 -6.40
N LYS A 861 -30.45 -1.45 -6.42
CA LYS A 861 -29.46 -0.56 -7.11
C LYS A 861 -29.18 0.67 -6.18
N VAL A 862 -28.12 1.48 -6.36
CA VAL A 862 -27.83 2.73 -5.59
C VAL A 862 -27.21 3.82 -6.50
N LYS A 863 -27.42 5.14 -6.24
CA LYS A 863 -26.59 6.24 -6.81
C LYS A 863 -26.51 7.52 -5.93
N VAL A 864 -25.38 8.24 -6.06
CA VAL A 864 -24.77 9.39 -5.32
C VAL A 864 -25.30 10.80 -5.73
N PRO A 865 -24.90 12.01 -5.21
CA PRO A 865 -23.57 12.57 -4.76
C PRO A 865 -23.60 13.35 -3.38
N LYS A 866 -22.93 14.51 -3.00
CA LYS A 866 -22.07 15.56 -3.63
C LYS A 866 -21.26 16.53 -2.65
N LYS A 867 -20.04 16.18 -2.17
CA LYS A 867 -18.98 17.10 -1.56
C LYS A 867 -19.33 17.81 -0.19
N THR A 868 -18.46 18.52 0.57
CA THR A 868 -17.12 19.18 0.35
C THR A 868 -16.19 19.22 1.63
N ILE A 869 -14.99 19.83 1.52
CA ILE A 869 -13.73 19.66 2.30
C ILE A 869 -13.49 20.72 3.43
N LYS A 870 -12.72 20.38 4.49
CA LYS A 870 -11.80 21.32 5.22
C LYS A 870 -10.46 20.65 5.59
N LYS A 871 -9.39 21.45 5.83
CA LYS A 871 -7.96 21.05 5.93
C LYS A 871 -7.58 20.27 7.21
N ALA A 872 -6.39 19.64 7.20
CA ALA A 872 -5.93 18.65 8.16
C ALA A 872 -5.26 19.19 9.45
N LYS A 873 -5.27 18.36 10.51
CA LYS A 873 -4.35 18.42 11.67
C LYS A 873 -3.60 17.07 11.76
N LYS A 874 -2.29 17.10 12.11
CA LYS A 874 -1.42 15.89 12.20
C LYS A 874 -2.09 14.81 13.08
N SER A 875 -2.27 13.61 12.52
CA SER A 875 -3.11 12.56 13.14
C SER A 875 -2.39 11.81 14.27
N LYS A 876 -2.78 12.07 15.52
CA LYS A 876 -2.29 11.32 16.70
C LYS A 876 -2.55 9.81 16.52
N LYS A 877 -1.49 8.99 16.62
CA LYS A 877 -1.51 7.52 16.47
C LYS A 877 -2.59 6.91 17.38
N VAL A 878 -3.54 6.17 16.79
CA VAL A 878 -4.75 5.70 17.48
C VAL A 878 -4.46 4.53 18.42
N VAL A 879 -3.93 4.82 19.62
CA VAL A 879 -3.66 3.80 20.65
C VAL A 879 -4.98 3.22 21.20
N VAL A 880 -5.09 1.89 21.19
CA VAL A 880 -6.25 1.14 21.68
C VAL A 880 -5.87 0.40 22.96
N ALA A 881 -6.50 0.74 24.08
CA ALA A 881 -6.22 0.17 25.39
C ALA A 881 -6.45 -1.36 25.39
N SER A 882 -5.40 -2.12 25.73
CA SER A 882 -5.44 -3.59 25.73
C SER A 882 -6.23 -4.16 26.92
N SER A 883 -6.57 -5.45 26.85
CA SER A 883 -7.31 -6.15 27.91
C SER A 883 -6.63 -7.48 28.26
N LYS A 884 -6.79 -7.91 29.52
CA LYS A 884 -6.17 -9.10 30.11
C LYS A 884 -7.25 -10.06 30.61
N PHE A 885 -7.07 -11.36 30.38
CA PHE A 885 -7.95 -12.42 30.91
C PHE A 885 -7.93 -12.45 32.44
N ILE A 886 -9.11 -12.29 33.05
CA ILE A 886 -9.38 -12.53 34.47
C ILE A 886 -9.48 -14.05 34.70
N SER A 887 -10.25 -14.76 33.86
CA SER A 887 -10.34 -16.22 33.94
C SER A 887 -10.41 -16.87 32.55
N LEU A 888 -9.94 -18.11 32.46
CA LEU A 888 -10.06 -18.96 31.30
C LEU A 888 -10.28 -20.41 31.78
N LYS A 889 -11.54 -20.84 31.88
CA LYS A 889 -11.92 -22.15 32.46
C LYS A 889 -12.41 -23.12 31.39
N GLY A 890 -11.98 -24.38 31.47
CA GLY A 890 -12.45 -25.47 30.60
C GLY A 890 -13.88 -25.91 30.91
N SER A 891 -14.64 -26.32 29.89
CA SER A 891 -16.04 -26.78 29.99
C SER A 891 -16.30 -27.91 28.97
N LYS A 892 -17.44 -28.62 29.08
CA LYS A 892 -17.75 -29.81 28.24
C LYS A 892 -17.76 -29.42 26.76
N LYS A 893 -16.80 -29.94 25.97
CA LYS A 893 -16.55 -29.57 24.55
C LYS A 893 -16.41 -28.05 24.32
N ALA A 894 -15.88 -27.31 25.30
CA ALA A 894 -15.86 -25.85 25.33
C ALA A 894 -14.78 -25.21 26.23
N PHE A 895 -14.58 -23.90 26.13
CA PHE A 895 -13.96 -23.08 27.18
C PHE A 895 -14.76 -21.79 27.42
N VAL A 896 -14.61 -21.19 28.61
CA VAL A 896 -15.18 -19.89 28.98
C VAL A 896 -14.04 -18.94 29.35
N GLY A 897 -13.94 -17.82 28.64
CA GLY A 897 -13.02 -16.74 28.97
C GLY A 897 -13.76 -15.53 29.55
N SER A 898 -13.17 -14.85 30.53
CA SER A 898 -13.58 -13.53 31.01
C SER A 898 -12.38 -12.58 31.15
N TRP A 899 -12.59 -11.28 30.96
CA TRP A 899 -11.50 -10.28 30.93
C TRP A 899 -11.95 -8.89 31.41
N LYS A 900 -10.98 -8.07 31.86
CA LYS A 900 -11.25 -6.72 32.39
C LYS A 900 -11.73 -5.78 31.27
N LYS A 901 -12.80 -5.02 31.51
CA LYS A 901 -13.31 -4.00 30.57
C LYS A 901 -12.23 -2.95 30.32
N ALA A 902 -11.86 -2.73 29.06
CA ALA A 902 -10.93 -1.67 28.67
C ALA A 902 -11.68 -0.34 28.48
N LYS A 903 -11.05 0.79 28.86
CA LYS A 903 -11.60 2.13 28.62
C LYS A 903 -11.61 2.43 27.11
N SER A 904 -12.70 3.02 26.62
CA SER A 904 -12.83 3.54 25.25
C SER A 904 -12.45 2.54 24.13
N VAL A 905 -13.12 1.38 24.10
CA VAL A 905 -13.03 0.35 23.03
C VAL A 905 -14.41 -0.04 22.52
N SER A 906 -14.51 -0.43 21.25
CA SER A 906 -15.77 -0.84 20.60
C SER A 906 -16.08 -2.34 20.74
N GLY A 907 -15.10 -3.15 21.18
CA GLY A 907 -15.29 -4.56 21.48
C GLY A 907 -13.99 -5.33 21.62
N TYR A 908 -14.11 -6.66 21.58
CA TYR A 908 -13.01 -7.61 21.78
C TYR A 908 -12.96 -8.65 20.66
N GLN A 909 -11.76 -9.16 20.40
CA GLN A 909 -11.49 -10.28 19.52
C GLN A 909 -10.68 -11.33 20.26
N ILE A 910 -11.15 -12.58 20.24
CA ILE A 910 -10.49 -13.74 20.80
C ILE A 910 -10.02 -14.60 19.62
N ARG A 911 -8.75 -15.01 19.61
CA ARG A 911 -8.25 -16.07 18.70
C ARG A 911 -7.86 -17.31 19.50
N TYR A 912 -8.09 -18.49 18.92
CA TYR A 912 -7.76 -19.76 19.55
C TYR A 912 -7.34 -20.83 18.54
N SER A 913 -6.37 -21.66 18.92
CA SER A 913 -5.85 -22.79 18.12
C SER A 913 -5.51 -23.98 19.02
N THR A 914 -5.31 -25.16 18.44
CA THR A 914 -4.62 -26.28 19.11
C THR A 914 -3.10 -26.11 19.10
N THR A 915 -2.55 -25.23 18.25
CA THR A 915 -1.13 -24.89 18.17
C THR A 915 -0.79 -23.63 18.98
N SER A 916 0.36 -23.63 19.67
CA SER A 916 0.87 -22.48 20.43
C SER A 916 1.19 -21.28 19.54
N SER A 917 1.73 -21.54 18.34
CA SER A 917 2.08 -20.56 17.30
C SER A 917 0.89 -19.85 16.64
N MET A 918 -0.36 -20.22 16.98
CA MET A 918 -1.59 -19.64 16.41
C MET A 918 -1.74 -19.80 14.88
N LYS A 919 -0.88 -20.59 14.22
CA LYS A 919 -1.08 -20.99 12.82
C LYS A 919 -2.48 -21.62 12.67
N LYS A 920 -3.26 -21.14 11.69
CA LYS A 920 -4.67 -21.51 11.42
C LYS A 920 -5.66 -21.27 12.61
N ALA A 921 -5.39 -20.31 13.50
CA ALA A 921 -6.26 -19.99 14.65
C ALA A 921 -7.65 -19.44 14.26
N LYS A 922 -8.71 -19.99 14.87
CA LYS A 922 -10.09 -19.50 14.70
C LYS A 922 -10.32 -18.23 15.53
N THR A 923 -11.13 -17.32 15.01
CA THR A 923 -11.42 -15.99 15.61
C THR A 923 -12.89 -15.84 15.98
N LYS A 924 -13.19 -15.23 17.13
CA LYS A 924 -14.53 -14.73 17.49
C LYS A 924 -14.43 -13.25 17.92
N ARG A 925 -15.31 -12.39 17.40
CA ARG A 925 -15.50 -11.02 17.90
C ARG A 925 -16.73 -10.95 18.82
N THR A 926 -16.70 -10.04 19.79
CA THR A 926 -17.79 -9.81 20.76
C THR A 926 -17.77 -8.36 21.29
N LYS A 927 -18.88 -7.90 21.89
CA LYS A 927 -18.92 -6.69 22.74
C LYS A 927 -18.81 -7.02 24.25
N ALA A 928 -19.24 -8.22 24.66
CA ALA A 928 -19.26 -8.67 26.06
C ALA A 928 -17.84 -8.98 26.60
N THR A 929 -17.68 -8.92 27.92
CA THR A 929 -16.43 -9.22 28.65
C THR A 929 -16.30 -10.69 29.10
N LYS A 930 -17.26 -11.55 28.73
CA LYS A 930 -17.31 -12.98 29.03
C LYS A 930 -17.87 -13.73 27.81
N VAL A 931 -17.23 -14.80 27.36
CA VAL A 931 -17.68 -15.62 26.21
C VAL A 931 -17.40 -17.10 26.46
N LYS A 932 -18.39 -17.96 26.14
CA LYS A 932 -18.24 -19.41 25.99
C LYS A 932 -17.97 -19.76 24.53
N ILE A 933 -16.82 -20.37 24.24
CA ILE A 933 -16.48 -20.93 22.93
C ILE A 933 -16.79 -22.44 22.99
N SER A 934 -17.79 -22.89 22.24
CA SER A 934 -18.26 -24.29 22.21
C SER A 934 -17.90 -24.99 20.88
N ARG A 935 -18.34 -26.25 20.73
CA ARG A 935 -18.06 -27.12 19.57
C ARG A 935 -16.55 -27.36 19.37
N LEU A 936 -15.83 -27.56 20.47
CA LEU A 936 -14.41 -27.93 20.52
C LEU A 936 -14.24 -29.43 20.77
N LYS A 937 -13.09 -30.02 20.40
CA LYS A 937 -12.76 -31.41 20.71
C LYS A 937 -12.54 -31.53 22.24
N SER A 938 -13.30 -32.39 22.92
CA SER A 938 -13.18 -32.63 24.38
C SER A 938 -11.80 -33.18 24.78
N LYS A 939 -11.42 -33.01 26.04
CA LYS A 939 -10.09 -33.35 26.63
C LYS A 939 -8.85 -32.76 25.93
N LYS A 940 -8.97 -31.97 24.84
CA LYS A 940 -7.83 -31.36 24.12
C LYS A 940 -7.40 -30.00 24.70
N LYS A 941 -6.12 -29.69 24.54
CA LYS A 941 -5.49 -28.40 24.91
C LYS A 941 -5.71 -27.40 23.77
N TYR A 942 -6.15 -26.19 24.11
CA TYR A 942 -6.25 -25.04 23.21
C TYR A 942 -5.44 -23.87 23.77
N TYR A 943 -4.76 -23.14 22.88
CA TYR A 943 -4.10 -21.88 23.20
C TYR A 943 -5.02 -20.72 22.78
N VAL A 944 -5.13 -19.70 23.62
CA VAL A 944 -6.11 -18.60 23.48
C VAL A 944 -5.42 -17.25 23.70
N GLN A 945 -5.75 -16.27 22.85
CA GLN A 945 -5.31 -14.87 22.98
C GLN A 945 -6.48 -13.91 22.82
N LEU A 946 -6.37 -12.76 23.47
CA LEU A 946 -7.34 -11.66 23.47
C LEU A 946 -6.71 -10.40 22.89
N ARG A 947 -7.47 -9.61 22.14
CA ARG A 947 -7.19 -8.19 21.87
C ARG A 947 -8.48 -7.37 21.93
N SER A 948 -8.36 -6.09 22.24
CA SER A 948 -9.46 -5.13 22.08
C SER A 948 -9.43 -4.51 20.68
N TYR A 949 -10.54 -3.88 20.29
CA TYR A 949 -10.60 -3.06 19.07
C TYR A 949 -11.46 -1.82 19.28
N ARG A 950 -11.13 -0.74 18.57
CA ARG A 950 -11.93 0.49 18.48
C ARG A 950 -12.24 0.79 17.01
N LYS A 951 -13.50 1.07 16.70
CA LYS A 951 -13.93 1.61 15.41
C LYS A 951 -13.94 3.13 15.48
N LEU A 952 -13.31 3.80 14.53
CA LEU A 952 -13.40 5.24 14.31
C LEU A 952 -13.54 5.47 12.81
N SER A 953 -14.52 6.27 12.38
CA SER A 953 -14.74 6.64 10.96
C SER A 953 -14.65 5.44 10.00
N GLY A 954 -15.41 4.38 10.30
CA GLY A 954 -15.41 3.10 9.56
C GLY A 954 -14.20 2.19 9.80
N LYS A 955 -12.99 2.74 9.93
CA LYS A 955 -11.73 1.99 10.15
C LYS A 955 -11.71 1.32 11.53
N THR A 956 -11.14 0.12 11.62
CA THR A 956 -11.07 -0.67 12.87
C THR A 956 -9.62 -0.82 13.35
N PHE A 957 -9.29 -0.15 14.45
CA PHE A 957 -8.00 -0.18 15.11
C PHE A 957 -7.98 -1.27 16.19
N TYR A 958 -6.85 -1.93 16.39
CA TYR A 958 -6.71 -3.06 17.31
C TYR A 958 -5.60 -2.83 18.34
N SER A 959 -5.74 -3.39 19.54
CA SER A 959 -4.57 -3.56 20.43
C SER A 959 -3.67 -4.68 19.94
N ALA A 960 -2.43 -4.71 20.44
CA ALA A 960 -1.61 -5.92 20.43
C ALA A 960 -2.37 -7.11 21.06
N TRP A 961 -2.00 -8.34 20.68
CA TRP A 961 -2.51 -9.56 21.28
C TRP A 961 -1.93 -9.76 22.69
N SER A 962 -2.74 -10.30 23.60
CA SER A 962 -2.25 -10.75 24.92
C SER A 962 -1.18 -11.84 24.79
N LYS A 963 -0.35 -12.04 25.82
CA LYS A 963 0.39 -13.31 25.96
C LYS A 963 -0.61 -14.50 25.86
N ALA A 964 -0.20 -15.59 25.23
CA ALA A 964 -1.08 -16.75 25.02
C ALA A 964 -1.31 -17.50 26.34
N LYS A 965 -2.56 -17.85 26.65
CA LYS A 965 -2.91 -18.74 27.77
C LYS A 965 -3.46 -20.05 27.22
N SER A 966 -3.08 -21.17 27.83
CA SER A 966 -3.61 -22.49 27.47
C SER A 966 -4.82 -22.86 28.32
N VAL A 967 -5.71 -23.69 27.79
CA VAL A 967 -6.86 -24.26 28.49
C VAL A 967 -7.16 -25.66 27.95
N LYS A 968 -7.39 -26.64 28.83
CA LYS A 968 -7.87 -27.97 28.46
C LYS A 968 -9.40 -27.96 28.51
N THR A 969 -10.06 -28.28 27.40
CA THR A 969 -11.53 -28.49 27.40
C THR A 969 -11.87 -29.70 28.27
N ARG A 970 -13.03 -29.70 28.92
CA ARG A 970 -13.57 -30.91 29.54
C ARG A 970 -14.25 -31.76 28.45
#